data_AF-A0AA38C9I9-F1
#
_entry.id   AF-A0AA38C9I9-F1
#
_cell.length_a   1.000
_cell.length_b   1.000
_cell.length_c   1.000
_cell.angle_alpha   90.00
_cell.angle_beta   90.00
_cell.angle_gamma   90.00
#
_symmetry.space_group_name_H-M   'P 1'
#
loop_
_entity.id
_entity.type
_entity.pdbx_description
1 polymer ?
#
loop_
_entity_poly.entity_id
_entity_poly.type
_entity_poly.pdbx_seq_one_letter_code
_entity_poly.pdbx_strand_id
1 'polypeptide(L)'
;MFSSARANACVWKGKWMYEVTLETAGIQQLGWATLTCPFTRHEGVGDDDDSYSYDGRRIRKWNKDSQTYGQLWVVGDVIGCCINLDANEISFYRNGLTLGVAFHGVRKLKPEPGYFPAISLSQGERCDLNFGSRPFKYPIKDFLAIQAPPMIKDGEDVAFISEMATYLLKCLSRLVKLRNHYPSTSTSVEKLRRFKRFTLHAEFLNPIGKEICQHFFSLLDGDPGTKEYVVWSALVPFLMETFGIQAPHDGASLDMVMDLLLPFTEFNELIIPVMQALAYRCKTSPIVLIDCPYTGSYPYLALACHVLRREEIMICWCQSADFESLMEGLLSRKGPNKQDLQVLMPSVWWPGFREDFSSESNMRQTTLALARAISKVEEMQWELCRLLIHFSPSSLSQPLGSVFRTFLQSLIWKNRGADRNIPPPGLSNNAVLVSVYTVLLRFLSEGFGMDEVCDLMKGPMVKADGGVGFLHRRGKRSFPIGLFLKADKHRIDFSRLGGTYTHLFKTHPTQDEDLKEIEWDEGFMESEESKITHSTRKKPSCCSGTTATFMSSGKNPVKFVSKCSSSHGNAIQERETNVSTDCGTRNYDNEIVDKPSSSEHSDSGLSYQSIQHNKKTEPRLTQGLSGALREEELFDTMVLLYHLGLAPNFKQ
;
A
#
# COMPACT_ATOMS: atom_id res chain seq x y z
N MET A 1 17.10 -20.77 -4.19
CA MET A 1 16.94 -20.94 -5.65
C MET A 1 16.64 -19.59 -6.22
N PHE A 2 17.30 -19.22 -7.30
CA PHE A 2 17.10 -17.94 -7.99
C PHE A 2 16.41 -18.13 -9.33
N SER A 3 15.57 -17.16 -9.69
CA SER A 3 15.19 -16.89 -11.08
C SER A 3 15.94 -15.65 -11.53
N SER A 4 16.78 -15.79 -12.55
CA SER A 4 17.70 -14.73 -13.00
C SER A 4 17.37 -14.30 -14.42
N ALA A 5 17.46 -13.00 -14.68
CA ALA A 5 17.18 -12.42 -15.99
C ALA A 5 18.19 -11.31 -16.31
N ARG A 6 18.40 -11.07 -17.61
CA ARG A 6 19.11 -9.90 -18.14
C ARG A 6 18.18 -9.13 -19.06
N ALA A 7 18.38 -7.82 -19.15
CA ALA A 7 17.77 -7.03 -20.21
C ALA A 7 18.27 -7.48 -21.59
N ASN A 8 17.58 -7.03 -22.63
CA ASN A 8 17.94 -7.29 -24.03
C ASN A 8 18.85 -6.21 -24.65
N ALA A 9 19.25 -5.20 -23.87
CA ALA A 9 20.15 -4.13 -24.28
C ALA A 9 21.34 -4.05 -23.32
N CYS A 10 22.52 -3.74 -23.86
CA CYS A 10 23.75 -3.60 -23.09
C CYS A 10 24.43 -2.26 -23.31
N VAL A 11 25.35 -1.95 -22.40
CA VAL A 11 26.16 -0.73 -22.40
C VAL A 11 27.63 -1.08 -22.25
N TRP A 12 28.49 -0.39 -22.99
CA TRP A 12 29.94 -0.67 -23.02
C TRP A 12 30.82 0.60 -22.92
N LYS A 13 30.21 1.79 -22.90
CA LYS A 13 30.89 3.09 -22.73
C LYS A 13 29.95 4.10 -22.10
N GLY A 14 30.46 5.08 -21.34
CA GLY A 14 29.66 6.14 -20.77
C GLY A 14 29.04 5.79 -19.41
N LYS A 15 28.03 6.56 -19.01
CA LYS A 15 27.37 6.46 -17.71
C LYS A 15 25.90 6.10 -17.88
N TRP A 16 25.48 4.99 -17.29
CA TRP A 16 24.14 4.45 -17.48
C TRP A 16 23.49 4.05 -16.17
N MET A 17 22.18 4.22 -16.10
CA MET A 17 21.39 3.81 -14.95
C MET A 17 20.06 3.20 -15.35
N TYR A 18 19.52 2.39 -14.44
CA TYR A 18 18.13 1.97 -14.43
C TYR A 18 17.64 1.97 -12.98
N GLU A 19 16.32 2.04 -12.81
CA GLU A 19 15.70 2.01 -11.49
C GLU A 19 14.98 0.67 -11.26
N VAL A 20 15.02 0.20 -10.02
CA VAL A 20 14.26 -0.96 -9.56
C VAL A 20 13.36 -0.52 -8.40
N THR A 21 12.04 -0.63 -8.55
CA THR A 21 11.09 -0.41 -7.46
C THR A 21 10.75 -1.74 -6.80
N LEU A 22 11.00 -1.85 -5.50
CA LEU A 22 10.76 -3.09 -4.76
C LEU A 22 9.28 -3.28 -4.44
N GLU A 23 8.68 -4.40 -4.89
CA GLU A 23 7.33 -4.80 -4.49
C GLU A 23 7.33 -5.73 -3.27
N THR A 24 8.41 -6.49 -3.13
CA THR A 24 8.76 -7.26 -1.92
C THR A 24 10.17 -6.89 -1.48
N ALA A 25 10.53 -7.19 -0.24
CA ALA A 25 11.80 -6.77 0.37
C ALA A 25 12.63 -7.93 0.92
N GLY A 26 12.45 -9.14 0.39
CA GLY A 26 13.29 -10.29 0.71
C GLY A 26 14.53 -10.34 -0.17
N ILE A 27 15.03 -11.56 -0.42
CA ILE A 27 16.35 -11.78 -1.03
C ILE A 27 16.28 -11.58 -2.54
N GLN A 28 16.90 -10.50 -3.02
CA GLN A 28 17.02 -10.14 -4.43
C GLN A 28 18.45 -9.65 -4.67
N GLN A 29 18.99 -9.88 -5.86
CA GLN A 29 20.31 -9.38 -6.28
C GLN A 29 20.11 -8.52 -7.52
N LEU A 30 20.41 -7.22 -7.42
CA LEU A 30 20.20 -6.24 -8.48
C LEU A 30 21.55 -5.74 -8.99
N GLY A 31 21.79 -5.73 -10.31
CA GLY A 31 22.98 -5.09 -10.85
C GLY A 31 23.25 -5.38 -12.32
N TRP A 32 24.49 -5.72 -12.65
CA TRP A 32 24.98 -5.78 -14.02
C TRP A 32 25.65 -7.12 -14.30
N ALA A 33 25.43 -7.70 -15.47
CA ALA A 33 26.09 -8.92 -15.90
C ALA A 33 26.44 -8.86 -17.39
N THR A 34 27.53 -9.51 -17.79
CA THR A 34 27.80 -9.76 -19.21
C THR A 34 27.03 -11.00 -19.70
N LEU A 35 27.15 -11.32 -20.99
CA LEU A 35 26.63 -12.57 -21.54
C LEU A 35 27.39 -13.82 -21.09
N THR A 36 28.64 -13.67 -20.65
CA THR A 36 29.52 -14.78 -20.25
C THR A 36 29.22 -15.30 -18.84
N CYS A 37 28.63 -14.47 -17.99
CA CYS A 37 28.14 -14.90 -16.68
C CYS A 37 27.13 -16.06 -16.84
N PRO A 38 27.33 -17.22 -16.20
CA PRO A 38 26.34 -18.28 -16.20
C PRO A 38 25.24 -17.98 -15.16
N PHE A 39 23.97 -18.20 -15.52
CA PHE A 39 22.87 -18.18 -14.55
C PHE A 39 22.36 -19.59 -14.32
N THR A 40 22.39 -20.02 -13.06
CA THR A 40 21.89 -21.33 -12.64
C THR A 40 20.81 -21.16 -11.57
N ARG A 41 20.23 -22.27 -11.11
CA ARG A 41 19.27 -22.25 -10.00
C ARG A 41 19.89 -21.81 -8.68
N HIS A 42 21.22 -21.87 -8.55
CA HIS A 42 21.96 -21.59 -7.33
C HIS A 42 22.86 -20.37 -7.45
N GLU A 43 23.24 -19.99 -8.67
CA GLU A 43 24.11 -18.86 -8.97
C GLU A 43 23.33 -17.80 -9.75
N GLY A 44 23.22 -16.63 -9.13
CA GLY A 44 22.56 -15.45 -9.65
C GLY A 44 23.53 -14.34 -10.05
N VAL A 45 22.99 -13.13 -10.23
CA VAL A 45 23.79 -11.95 -10.51
C VAL A 45 24.70 -11.66 -9.31
N GLY A 46 25.99 -11.50 -9.59
CA GLY A 46 27.02 -11.25 -8.60
C GLY A 46 27.70 -12.51 -8.06
N ASP A 47 27.27 -13.72 -8.45
CA ASP A 47 27.92 -14.97 -8.03
C ASP A 47 29.07 -15.39 -8.98
N ASP A 48 29.31 -14.61 -10.03
CA ASP A 48 30.39 -14.83 -11.02
C ASP A 48 31.23 -13.56 -11.22
N ASP A 49 32.51 -13.72 -11.61
CA ASP A 49 33.45 -12.63 -11.88
C ASP A 49 32.93 -11.65 -12.96
N ASP A 50 32.07 -12.12 -13.86
CA ASP A 50 31.45 -11.35 -14.94
C ASP A 50 30.13 -10.64 -14.57
N SER A 51 29.81 -10.59 -13.27
CA SER A 51 28.59 -9.95 -12.78
C SER A 51 28.77 -9.26 -11.44
N TYR A 52 28.01 -8.18 -11.23
CA TYR A 52 28.09 -7.33 -10.05
C TYR A 52 26.68 -7.10 -9.53
N SER A 53 26.42 -7.35 -8.25
CA SER A 53 25.09 -7.10 -7.68
C SER A 53 25.11 -6.51 -6.28
N TYR A 54 23.95 -5.98 -5.92
CA TYR A 54 23.59 -5.51 -4.59
C TYR A 54 22.37 -6.27 -4.09
N ASP A 55 22.47 -6.80 -2.87
CA ASP A 55 21.39 -7.43 -2.10
C ASP A 55 21.15 -6.60 -0.83
N GLY A 56 20.13 -5.76 -0.85
CA GLY A 56 19.77 -4.91 0.28
C GLY A 56 19.06 -5.65 1.41
N ARG A 57 18.59 -6.88 1.22
CA ARG A 57 18.05 -7.69 2.33
C ARG A 57 19.19 -8.22 3.20
N ARG A 58 20.29 -8.63 2.57
CA ARG A 58 21.50 -9.11 3.26
C ARG A 58 22.50 -7.98 3.56
N ILE A 59 22.29 -6.79 3.01
CA ILE A 59 23.19 -5.64 3.13
C ILE A 59 24.59 -6.00 2.60
N ARG A 60 24.60 -6.60 1.40
CA ARG A 60 25.82 -7.07 0.75
C ARG A 60 25.88 -6.69 -0.72
N LYS A 61 27.10 -6.51 -1.20
CA LYS A 61 27.43 -6.52 -2.63
C LYS A 61 28.10 -7.84 -2.99
N TRP A 62 27.92 -8.30 -4.22
CA TRP A 62 28.41 -9.59 -4.72
C TRP A 62 29.12 -9.41 -6.07
N ASN A 63 30.32 -9.97 -6.17
CA ASN A 63 31.05 -10.25 -7.42
C ASN A 63 31.93 -11.46 -7.12
N LYS A 64 31.37 -12.65 -7.34
CA LYS A 64 31.84 -13.97 -6.86
C LYS A 64 31.84 -14.12 -5.34
N ASP A 65 32.56 -13.24 -4.65
CA ASP A 65 32.56 -13.13 -3.21
C ASP A 65 31.63 -12.02 -2.74
N SER A 66 31.20 -12.12 -1.48
CA SER A 66 30.29 -11.13 -0.87
C SER A 66 31.00 -10.23 0.14
N GLN A 67 30.64 -8.95 0.12
CA GLN A 67 31.15 -7.93 1.04
C GLN A 67 30.00 -7.10 1.59
N THR A 68 30.11 -6.62 2.83
CA THR A 68 29.11 -5.71 3.42
C THR A 68 29.03 -4.42 2.62
N TYR A 69 27.82 -4.01 2.24
CA TYR A 69 27.58 -2.78 1.48
C TYR A 69 26.11 -2.37 1.56
N GLY A 70 25.85 -1.06 1.56
CA GLY A 70 24.50 -0.50 1.45
C GLY A 70 23.71 -0.51 2.77
N GLN A 71 22.38 -0.63 2.65
CA GLN A 71 21.44 -0.50 3.77
C GLN A 71 20.29 -1.50 3.61
N LEU A 72 19.59 -1.81 4.71
CA LEU A 72 18.41 -2.67 4.64
C LEU A 72 17.32 -2.00 3.78
N TRP A 73 16.84 -2.65 2.73
CA TRP A 73 15.72 -2.12 1.94
C TRP A 73 14.35 -2.51 2.52
N VAL A 74 13.31 -1.78 2.11
CA VAL A 74 11.92 -2.07 2.42
C VAL A 74 11.05 -1.96 1.17
N VAL A 75 9.83 -2.50 1.23
CA VAL A 75 8.87 -2.43 0.12
C VAL A 75 8.60 -0.97 -0.24
N GLY A 76 8.58 -0.67 -1.53
CA GLY A 76 8.41 0.69 -2.06
C GLY A 76 9.70 1.51 -2.14
N ASP A 77 10.86 0.97 -1.72
CA ASP A 77 12.14 1.59 -2.04
C ASP A 77 12.42 1.53 -3.56
N VAL A 78 13.01 2.61 -4.07
CA VAL A 78 13.51 2.69 -5.45
C VAL A 78 15.03 2.63 -5.42
N ILE A 79 15.61 1.62 -6.06
CA ILE A 79 17.04 1.39 -6.14
C ILE A 79 17.54 1.87 -7.50
N GLY A 80 18.42 2.88 -7.50
CA GLY A 80 19.12 3.32 -8.69
C GLY A 80 20.39 2.47 -8.88
N CYS A 81 20.46 1.72 -9.97
CA CYS A 81 21.62 0.90 -10.33
C CYS A 81 22.45 1.64 -11.37
N CYS A 82 23.63 2.14 -11.00
CA CYS A 82 24.45 3.01 -11.86
C CYS A 82 25.76 2.32 -12.26
N ILE A 83 26.13 2.40 -13.54
CA ILE A 83 27.42 1.96 -14.07
C ILE A 83 28.12 3.11 -14.81
N ASN A 84 29.32 3.45 -14.37
CA ASN A 84 30.17 4.46 -14.98
C ASN A 84 31.36 3.76 -15.62
N LEU A 85 31.26 3.48 -16.92
CA LEU A 85 32.28 2.76 -17.69
C LEU A 85 33.47 3.64 -18.06
N ASP A 86 33.34 4.96 -17.92
CA ASP A 86 34.46 5.89 -18.10
C ASP A 86 35.39 5.86 -16.87
N ALA A 87 34.83 5.75 -15.66
CA ALA A 87 35.56 5.61 -14.40
C ALA A 87 35.81 4.15 -13.96
N ASN A 88 35.14 3.18 -14.59
CA ASN A 88 35.15 1.76 -14.21
C ASN A 88 34.56 1.53 -12.82
N GLU A 89 33.39 2.14 -12.56
CA GLU A 89 32.73 2.10 -11.26
C GLU A 89 31.27 1.68 -11.37
N ILE A 90 30.79 0.90 -10.40
CA ILE A 90 29.35 0.65 -10.17
C ILE A 90 28.98 1.23 -8.82
N SER A 91 27.89 1.98 -8.79
CA SER A 91 27.31 2.56 -7.57
C SER A 91 25.82 2.27 -7.50
N PHE A 92 25.30 2.24 -6.27
CA PHE A 92 23.87 2.06 -6.03
C PHE A 92 23.32 3.23 -5.22
N TYR A 93 22.06 3.55 -5.47
CA TYR A 93 21.32 4.61 -4.79
C TYR A 93 20.05 4.02 -4.21
N ARG A 94 19.65 4.49 -3.02
CA ARG A 94 18.36 4.15 -2.40
C ARG A 94 17.56 5.43 -2.27
N ASN A 95 16.43 5.51 -2.95
CA ASN A 95 15.55 6.68 -2.99
C ASN A 95 16.30 7.99 -3.34
N GLY A 96 17.22 7.91 -4.31
CA GLY A 96 18.08 9.04 -4.72
C GLY A 96 19.28 9.32 -3.82
N LEU A 97 19.40 8.69 -2.65
CA LEU A 97 20.57 8.84 -1.78
C LEU A 97 21.65 7.82 -2.15
N THR A 98 22.89 8.28 -2.29
CA THR A 98 24.03 7.42 -2.62
C THR A 98 24.31 6.41 -1.50
N LEU A 99 24.62 5.17 -1.89
CA LEU A 99 25.14 4.13 -0.99
C LEU A 99 26.68 4.01 -1.09
N GLY A 100 27.33 4.94 -1.79
CA GLY A 100 28.76 4.91 -2.11
C GLY A 100 29.06 4.14 -3.40
N VAL A 101 30.35 4.04 -3.73
CA VAL A 101 30.82 3.20 -4.84
C VAL A 101 30.87 1.75 -4.35
N ALA A 102 30.15 0.86 -5.02
CA ALA A 102 30.12 -0.55 -4.69
C ALA A 102 31.35 -1.27 -5.27
N PHE A 103 31.70 -0.98 -6.52
CA PHE A 103 32.79 -1.65 -7.21
C PHE A 103 33.67 -0.63 -7.93
N HIS A 104 34.98 -0.75 -7.75
CA HIS A 104 35.99 -0.06 -8.54
C HIS A 104 36.67 -1.07 -9.46
N GLY A 105 37.29 -0.59 -10.55
CA GLY A 105 38.02 -1.46 -11.47
C GLY A 105 37.12 -2.40 -12.28
N VAL A 106 35.87 -2.00 -12.52
CA VAL A 106 34.94 -2.73 -13.39
C VAL A 106 35.60 -2.94 -14.76
N ARG A 107 35.60 -4.18 -15.25
CA ARG A 107 36.36 -4.53 -16.44
C ARG A 107 35.90 -3.72 -17.65
N LYS A 108 36.86 -3.13 -18.39
CA LYS A 108 36.57 -2.46 -19.66
C LYS A 108 36.22 -3.49 -20.72
N LEU A 109 35.09 -3.31 -21.38
CA LEU A 109 34.59 -4.22 -22.39
C LEU A 109 34.52 -3.53 -23.75
N LYS A 110 34.63 -4.34 -24.81
CA LYS A 110 34.30 -3.92 -26.17
C LYS A 110 32.76 -3.94 -26.35
N PRO A 111 32.19 -3.38 -27.43
CA PRO A 111 30.74 -3.37 -27.67
C PRO A 111 30.06 -4.74 -27.46
N GLU A 112 30.77 -5.82 -27.78
CA GLU A 112 30.43 -7.18 -27.39
C GLU A 112 31.65 -7.71 -26.60
N PRO A 113 31.57 -7.98 -25.28
CA PRO A 113 30.38 -8.23 -24.47
C PRO A 113 30.03 -7.03 -23.57
N GLY A 114 29.04 -6.21 -23.88
CA GLY A 114 28.62 -5.13 -22.97
C GLY A 114 28.04 -5.64 -21.63
N TYR A 115 27.82 -4.72 -20.70
CA TYR A 115 27.09 -4.98 -19.45
C TYR A 115 25.59 -4.80 -19.66
N PHE A 116 24.82 -5.79 -19.23
CA PHE A 116 23.36 -5.78 -19.26
C PHE A 116 22.84 -5.53 -17.84
N PRO A 117 21.80 -4.70 -17.65
CA PRO A 117 21.00 -4.75 -16.44
C PRO A 117 20.55 -6.18 -16.17
N ALA A 118 20.74 -6.65 -14.94
CA ALA A 118 20.47 -8.01 -14.55
C ALA A 118 19.91 -8.08 -13.13
N ILE A 119 19.04 -9.07 -12.90
CA ILE A 119 18.45 -9.34 -11.59
C ILE A 119 18.41 -10.83 -11.30
N SER A 120 18.48 -11.19 -10.02
CA SER A 120 18.11 -12.51 -9.51
C SER A 120 17.12 -12.37 -8.36
N LEU A 121 15.99 -13.07 -8.48
CA LEU A 121 14.91 -13.03 -7.51
C LEU A 121 14.80 -14.38 -6.81
N SER A 122 14.74 -14.38 -5.48
CA SER A 122 14.36 -15.57 -4.72
C SER A 122 12.87 -15.87 -4.90
N GLN A 123 12.44 -17.08 -4.51
CA GLN A 123 11.04 -17.50 -4.63
C GLN A 123 10.09 -16.50 -3.94
N GLY A 124 9.08 -16.05 -4.68
CA GLY A 124 8.05 -15.10 -4.19
C GLY A 124 8.46 -13.63 -4.25
N GLU A 125 9.71 -13.32 -4.57
CA GLU A 125 10.19 -11.94 -4.67
C GLU A 125 9.77 -11.27 -5.98
N ARG A 126 9.48 -9.97 -5.92
CA ARG A 126 8.97 -9.15 -7.02
C ARG A 126 9.54 -7.73 -6.97
N CYS A 127 9.78 -7.17 -8.15
CA CYS A 127 10.16 -5.78 -8.35
C CYS A 127 9.72 -5.32 -9.75
N ASP A 128 9.58 -4.00 -9.93
CA ASP A 128 9.35 -3.33 -11.21
C ASP A 128 10.65 -2.67 -11.67
N LEU A 129 11.02 -2.85 -12.94
CA LEU A 129 12.25 -2.32 -13.52
C LEU A 129 11.90 -1.22 -14.50
N ASN A 130 12.50 -0.04 -14.30
CA ASN A 130 12.42 1.06 -15.23
C ASN A 130 13.77 1.27 -15.93
N PHE A 131 13.81 0.97 -17.22
CA PHE A 131 14.98 1.15 -18.07
C PHE A 131 14.99 2.52 -18.79
N GLY A 132 13.97 3.36 -18.59
CA GLY A 132 13.78 4.62 -19.30
C GLY A 132 12.44 4.74 -20.04
N SER A 133 11.61 3.69 -20.03
CA SER A 133 10.24 3.73 -20.56
C SER A 133 9.34 4.72 -19.82
N ARG A 134 9.70 5.04 -18.57
CA ARG A 134 9.11 6.11 -17.76
C ARG A 134 10.23 7.01 -17.22
N PRO A 135 9.99 8.29 -16.94
CA PRO A 135 10.97 9.14 -16.25
C PRO A 135 11.38 8.51 -14.93
N PHE A 136 12.68 8.55 -14.62
CA PHE A 136 13.17 8.09 -13.32
C PHE A 136 12.57 8.91 -12.18
N LYS A 137 12.26 8.25 -11.06
CA LYS A 137 11.83 8.93 -9.85
C LYS A 137 12.99 9.72 -9.24
N TYR A 138 14.20 9.14 -9.28
CA TYR A 138 15.42 9.71 -8.74
C TYR A 138 16.55 9.68 -9.80
N PRO A 139 16.48 10.53 -10.84
CA PRO A 139 17.52 10.60 -11.86
C PRO A 139 18.86 11.03 -11.24
N ILE A 140 19.94 10.33 -11.61
CA ILE A 140 21.30 10.65 -11.17
C ILE A 140 21.98 11.50 -12.24
N LYS A 141 22.56 12.63 -11.82
CA LYS A 141 23.22 13.57 -12.71
C LYS A 141 24.30 12.87 -13.56
N ASP A 142 24.33 13.18 -14.86
CA ASP A 142 25.23 12.64 -15.89
C ASP A 142 25.03 11.15 -16.23
N PHE A 143 24.06 10.44 -15.63
CA PHE A 143 23.73 9.07 -16.02
C PHE A 143 22.53 9.04 -16.97
N LEU A 144 22.65 8.26 -18.05
CA LEU A 144 21.59 8.09 -19.05
C LEU A 144 20.76 6.84 -18.76
N ALA A 145 19.49 6.88 -19.15
CA ALA A 145 18.63 5.71 -19.17
C ALA A 145 19.05 4.75 -20.30
N ILE A 146 18.77 3.45 -20.15
CA ILE A 146 19.03 2.45 -21.20
C ILE A 146 18.14 2.70 -22.42
N GLN A 147 16.87 3.03 -22.18
CA GLN A 147 15.92 3.47 -23.19
C GLN A 147 15.84 5.00 -23.18
N ALA A 148 16.05 5.62 -24.34
CA ALA A 148 15.95 7.08 -24.48
C ALA A 148 14.48 7.56 -24.38
N PRO A 149 14.24 8.78 -23.88
CA PRO A 149 12.91 9.40 -23.91
C PRO A 149 12.34 9.52 -25.34
N PRO A 150 11.01 9.52 -25.52
CA PRO A 150 10.38 9.74 -26.81
C PRO A 150 10.72 11.12 -27.41
N MET A 151 11.04 11.13 -28.70
CA MET A 151 11.54 12.31 -29.43
C MET A 151 10.86 12.43 -30.80
N ILE A 152 10.56 13.66 -31.22
CA ILE A 152 10.16 13.99 -32.59
C ILE A 152 11.38 14.50 -33.33
N LYS A 153 11.56 14.03 -34.57
CA LYS A 153 12.60 14.49 -35.48
C LYS A 153 11.95 15.25 -36.63
N ASP A 154 12.36 16.49 -36.84
CA ASP A 154 12.01 17.30 -38.02
C ASP A 154 13.30 17.76 -38.70
N GLY A 155 13.72 17.05 -39.75
CA GLY A 155 15.04 17.23 -40.35
C GLY A 155 16.18 16.92 -39.37
N GLU A 156 17.04 17.91 -39.10
CA GLU A 156 18.11 17.80 -38.09
C GLU A 156 17.67 18.25 -36.69
N ASP A 157 16.51 18.90 -36.57
CA ASP A 157 15.99 19.34 -35.29
C ASP A 157 15.34 18.17 -34.54
N VAL A 158 15.73 18.04 -33.28
CA VAL A 158 15.31 16.95 -32.42
C VAL A 158 14.73 17.54 -31.14
N ALA A 159 13.46 17.26 -30.88
CA ALA A 159 12.76 17.76 -29.71
C ALA A 159 12.15 16.63 -28.89
N PHE A 160 12.17 16.77 -27.57
CA PHE A 160 11.55 15.81 -26.66
C PHE A 160 10.04 16.06 -26.59
N ILE A 161 9.25 15.00 -26.79
CA ILE A 161 7.78 15.08 -26.76
C ILE A 161 7.30 15.57 -25.38
N SER A 162 7.98 15.15 -24.31
CA SER A 162 7.67 15.55 -22.93
C SER A 162 7.82 17.05 -22.69
N GLU A 163 8.79 17.72 -23.33
CA GLU A 163 9.00 19.17 -23.20
C GLU A 163 7.88 19.95 -23.90
N MET A 164 7.50 19.53 -25.10
CA MET A 164 6.38 20.10 -25.85
C MET A 164 5.05 19.91 -25.12
N ALA A 165 4.79 18.69 -24.62
CA ALA A 165 3.63 18.39 -23.81
C ALA A 165 3.57 19.25 -22.55
N THR A 166 4.70 19.37 -21.83
CA THR A 166 4.81 20.23 -20.64
C THR A 166 4.53 21.71 -20.98
N TYR A 167 5.01 22.19 -22.13
CA TYR A 167 4.74 23.54 -22.59
C TYR A 167 3.24 23.78 -22.84
N LEU A 168 2.57 22.89 -23.56
CA LEU A 168 1.13 22.98 -23.82
C LEU A 168 0.31 22.95 -22.53
N LEU A 169 0.63 22.04 -21.61
CA LEU A 169 -0.03 21.95 -20.30
C LEU A 169 0.22 23.19 -19.44
N LYS A 170 1.40 23.81 -19.51
CA LYS A 170 1.66 25.11 -18.87
C LYS A 170 0.83 26.25 -19.49
N CYS A 171 0.61 26.23 -20.80
CA CYS A 171 -0.32 27.16 -21.45
C CYS A 171 -1.75 26.97 -20.94
N LEU A 172 -2.20 25.72 -20.79
CA LEU A 172 -3.49 25.39 -20.21
C LEU A 172 -3.61 25.88 -18.75
N SER A 173 -2.59 25.66 -17.92
CA SER A 173 -2.53 26.17 -16.53
C SER A 173 -2.69 27.70 -16.48
N ARG A 174 -2.01 28.43 -17.38
CA ARG A 174 -2.13 29.89 -17.47
C ARG A 174 -3.54 30.32 -17.87
N LEU A 175 -4.18 29.61 -18.80
CA LEU A 175 -5.54 29.87 -19.23
C LEU A 175 -6.55 29.70 -18.09
N VAL A 176 -6.42 28.62 -17.30
CA VAL A 176 -7.26 28.36 -16.12
C VAL A 176 -7.03 29.42 -15.04
N LYS A 177 -5.78 29.79 -14.79
CA LYS A 177 -5.43 30.89 -13.87
C LYS A 177 -6.06 32.21 -14.30
N LEU A 178 -6.05 32.55 -15.60
CA LEU A 178 -6.70 33.78 -16.11
C LEU A 178 -8.22 33.78 -15.91
N ARG A 179 -8.85 32.60 -15.89
CA ARG A 179 -10.30 32.46 -15.66
C ARG A 179 -10.67 32.64 -14.18
N ASN A 180 -9.86 32.10 -13.27
CA ASN A 180 -10.08 32.18 -11.81
C ASN A 180 -9.61 33.50 -11.19
N HIS A 181 -8.53 34.06 -11.72
CA HIS A 181 -7.96 35.31 -11.28
C HIS A 181 -8.31 36.43 -12.27
N TYR A 182 -9.24 37.30 -11.86
CA TYR A 182 -9.23 38.72 -12.23
C TYR A 182 -8.60 39.53 -11.08
N PRO A 183 -7.26 39.54 -10.85
CA PRO A 183 -6.67 40.42 -9.88
C PRO A 183 -6.23 41.72 -10.56
N SER A 184 -6.38 42.80 -9.82
CA SER A 184 -6.44 44.15 -10.34
C SER A 184 -5.10 44.76 -10.80
N THR A 185 -4.03 44.00 -11.05
CA THR A 185 -2.65 44.56 -10.98
C THR A 185 -1.61 44.02 -11.97
N SER A 186 -1.99 43.53 -13.16
CA SER A 186 -1.03 43.22 -14.25
C SER A 186 -1.11 44.26 -15.37
N THR A 187 0.01 44.91 -15.70
CA THR A 187 0.15 45.93 -16.76
C THR A 187 -0.15 45.39 -18.17
N SER A 188 -0.03 44.07 -18.38
CA SER A 188 -0.44 43.40 -19.62
C SER A 188 -1.97 43.28 -19.73
N VAL A 189 -2.67 43.16 -18.59
CA VAL A 189 -4.13 43.05 -18.49
C VAL A 189 -4.81 44.42 -18.64
N GLU A 190 -4.12 45.54 -18.37
CA GLU A 190 -4.65 46.88 -18.63
C GLU A 190 -4.90 47.18 -20.11
N LYS A 191 -4.12 46.58 -21.03
CA LYS A 191 -4.42 46.67 -22.48
C LYS A 191 -5.70 45.93 -22.85
N LEU A 192 -5.99 44.80 -22.19
CA LEU A 192 -7.24 44.05 -22.36
C LEU A 192 -8.45 44.73 -21.70
N ARG A 193 -8.25 45.51 -20.64
CA ARG A 193 -9.32 46.33 -20.01
C ARG A 193 -9.91 47.38 -20.95
N ARG A 194 -9.19 47.82 -21.99
CA ARG A 194 -9.74 48.74 -23.02
C ARG A 194 -10.77 48.08 -23.93
N PHE A 195 -10.88 46.76 -23.93
CA PHE A 195 -11.89 46.00 -24.67
C PHE A 195 -13.13 45.67 -23.81
N LYS A 196 -13.58 46.62 -22.97
CA LYS A 196 -14.86 46.53 -22.24
C LYS A 196 -16.04 46.57 -23.21
N ARG A 197 -16.38 45.43 -23.82
CA ARG A 197 -17.72 45.18 -24.41
C ARG A 197 -18.13 43.72 -24.61
N PHE A 198 -17.33 42.72 -24.19
CA PHE A 198 -17.65 41.32 -24.39
C PHE A 198 -17.57 40.51 -23.09
N THR A 199 -18.53 39.63 -22.86
CA THR A 199 -18.58 38.64 -21.77
C THR A 199 -17.49 37.58 -22.01
N LEU A 200 -16.26 37.93 -21.69
CA LEU A 200 -15.02 37.29 -22.17
C LEU A 200 -14.63 35.96 -21.47
N HIS A 201 -15.54 35.25 -20.80
CA HIS A 201 -15.13 34.25 -19.81
C HIS A 201 -15.21 32.78 -20.27
N ALA A 202 -16.27 32.37 -20.98
CA ALA A 202 -16.41 30.98 -21.43
C ALA A 202 -16.31 30.84 -22.96
N GLU A 203 -16.87 31.80 -23.70
CA GLU A 203 -16.98 31.74 -25.17
C GLU A 203 -15.63 31.84 -25.89
N PHE A 204 -14.63 32.51 -25.30
CA PHE A 204 -13.31 32.68 -25.92
C PHE A 204 -12.22 31.76 -25.33
N LEU A 205 -12.26 31.51 -24.02
CA LEU A 205 -11.25 30.68 -23.35
C LEU A 205 -11.44 29.19 -23.61
N ASN A 206 -12.68 28.72 -23.76
CA ASN A 206 -12.94 27.30 -24.03
C ASN A 206 -12.43 26.86 -25.42
N PRO A 207 -12.64 27.61 -26.52
CA PRO A 207 -12.02 27.29 -27.81
C PRO A 207 -10.50 27.21 -27.74
N ILE A 208 -9.83 28.18 -27.10
CA ILE A 208 -8.37 28.16 -26.94
C ILE A 208 -7.92 26.94 -26.13
N GLY A 209 -8.62 26.63 -25.03
CA GLY A 209 -8.35 25.44 -24.24
C GLY A 209 -8.49 24.15 -25.06
N LYS A 210 -9.54 24.06 -25.89
CA LYS A 210 -9.76 22.93 -26.81
C LYS A 210 -8.65 22.81 -27.85
N GLU A 211 -8.22 23.90 -28.47
CA GLU A 211 -7.09 23.89 -29.43
C GLU A 211 -5.78 23.44 -28.75
N ILE A 212 -5.51 23.90 -27.53
CA ILE A 212 -4.34 23.44 -26.76
C ILE A 212 -4.45 21.93 -26.49
N CYS A 213 -5.61 21.43 -26.07
CA CYS A 213 -5.84 20.01 -25.85
C CYS A 213 -5.69 19.21 -27.16
N GLN A 214 -6.22 19.70 -28.27
CA GLN A 214 -6.11 19.05 -29.58
C GLN A 214 -4.64 18.91 -30.00
N HIS A 215 -3.83 19.97 -29.86
CA HIS A 215 -2.40 19.88 -30.09
C HIS A 215 -1.72 18.92 -29.12
N PHE A 216 -2.09 18.93 -27.84
CA PHE A 216 -1.54 18.00 -26.85
C PHE A 216 -1.81 16.55 -27.24
N PHE A 217 -3.04 16.19 -27.62
CA PHE A 217 -3.36 14.83 -28.04
C PHE A 217 -2.70 14.45 -29.36
N SER A 218 -2.55 15.39 -30.31
CA SER A 218 -1.82 15.13 -31.56
C SER A 218 -0.34 14.78 -31.34
N LEU A 219 0.29 15.26 -30.25
CA LEU A 219 1.66 14.87 -29.89
C LEU A 219 1.75 13.43 -29.37
N LEU A 220 0.61 12.87 -28.93
CA LEU A 220 0.50 11.52 -28.40
C LEU A 220 0.13 10.48 -29.47
N ASP A 221 -0.16 10.93 -30.69
CA ASP A 221 -0.44 10.08 -31.84
C ASP A 221 0.86 9.36 -32.25
N GLY A 222 1.03 8.13 -31.77
CA GLY A 222 2.24 7.35 -31.99
C GLY A 222 2.31 6.08 -31.15
N ASP A 223 3.55 5.67 -30.83
CA ASP A 223 3.83 4.48 -30.03
C ASP A 223 3.19 4.55 -28.64
N PRO A 224 2.55 3.46 -28.13
CA PRO A 224 1.97 3.42 -26.79
C PRO A 224 2.93 3.85 -25.66
N GLY A 225 4.23 3.59 -25.81
CA GLY A 225 5.25 4.02 -24.85
C GLY A 225 5.38 5.54 -24.74
N THR A 226 5.02 6.29 -25.79
CA THR A 226 4.99 7.76 -25.76
C THR A 226 3.90 8.28 -24.83
N LYS A 227 2.69 7.70 -24.91
CA LYS A 227 1.56 8.06 -24.06
C LYS A 227 1.91 7.88 -22.59
N GLU A 228 2.43 6.69 -22.25
CA GLU A 228 2.87 6.39 -20.89
C GLU A 228 3.97 7.39 -20.45
N TYR A 229 5.03 7.58 -21.24
CA TYR A 229 6.10 8.50 -20.86
C TYR A 229 5.59 9.94 -20.61
N VAL A 230 4.71 10.47 -21.46
CA VAL A 230 4.15 11.82 -21.33
C VAL A 230 3.22 11.92 -20.13
N VAL A 231 2.44 10.88 -19.84
CA VAL A 231 1.58 10.85 -18.64
C VAL A 231 2.43 11.04 -17.37
N TRP A 232 3.53 10.29 -17.28
CA TRP A 232 4.40 10.30 -16.11
C TRP A 232 5.28 11.55 -16.02
N SER A 233 5.75 12.09 -17.17
CA SER A 233 6.66 13.25 -17.22
C SER A 233 5.96 14.61 -17.17
N ALA A 234 4.75 14.71 -17.73
CA ALA A 234 4.10 15.99 -17.96
C ALA A 234 2.68 16.05 -17.38
N LEU A 235 1.80 15.09 -17.73
CA LEU A 235 0.38 15.17 -17.35
C LEU A 235 0.17 15.07 -15.84
N VAL A 236 0.69 14.03 -15.18
CA VAL A 236 0.52 13.84 -13.73
C VAL A 236 1.15 15.00 -12.93
N PRO A 237 2.38 15.46 -13.23
CA PRO A 237 2.91 16.68 -12.60
C PRO A 237 2.02 17.90 -12.80
N PHE A 238 1.48 18.11 -13.99
CA PHE A 238 0.55 19.21 -14.27
C PHE A 238 -0.76 19.10 -13.47
N LEU A 239 -1.35 17.91 -13.36
CA LEU A 239 -2.54 17.68 -12.55
C LEU A 239 -2.27 17.95 -11.06
N MET A 240 -1.13 17.48 -10.55
CA MET A 240 -0.69 17.73 -9.17
C MET A 240 -0.43 19.21 -8.90
N GLU A 241 0.20 19.93 -9.85
CA GLU A 241 0.44 21.38 -9.73
C GLU A 241 -0.89 22.16 -9.75
N THR A 242 -1.80 21.79 -10.63
CA THR A 242 -3.11 22.45 -10.78
C THR A 242 -3.99 22.22 -9.56
N PHE A 243 -3.98 21.00 -9.00
CA PHE A 243 -4.74 20.65 -7.80
C PHE A 243 -4.13 21.24 -6.52
N GLY A 244 -2.81 21.39 -6.49
CA GLY A 244 -2.05 21.76 -5.30
C GLY A 244 -1.73 20.55 -4.41
N ILE A 245 -0.46 20.43 -3.99
CA ILE A 245 0.04 19.32 -3.18
C ILE A 245 -0.48 19.37 -1.73
N GLN A 246 -0.75 20.57 -1.22
CA GLN A 246 -1.20 20.80 0.16
C GLN A 246 -2.62 21.34 0.16
N ALA A 247 -3.39 21.01 1.20
CA ALA A 247 -4.72 21.58 1.37
C ALA A 247 -4.64 23.06 1.85
N PRO A 248 -5.63 23.92 1.50
CA PRO A 248 -6.79 23.63 0.67
C PRO A 248 -6.42 23.42 -0.80
N HIS A 249 -6.94 22.36 -1.40
CA HIS A 249 -6.69 22.03 -2.81
C HIS A 249 -7.54 22.90 -3.74
N ASP A 250 -7.02 23.22 -4.91
CA ASP A 250 -7.72 23.97 -5.96
C ASP A 250 -8.50 23.02 -6.88
N GLY A 251 -9.55 22.40 -6.32
CA GLY A 251 -10.44 21.52 -7.07
C GLY A 251 -11.16 22.24 -8.21
N ALA A 252 -11.47 23.53 -8.07
CA ALA A 252 -12.15 24.29 -9.11
C ALA A 252 -11.28 24.48 -10.36
N SER A 253 -9.99 24.79 -10.20
CA SER A 253 -9.04 24.82 -11.32
C SER A 253 -8.93 23.46 -12.00
N LEU A 254 -8.85 22.38 -11.21
CA LEU A 254 -8.73 21.03 -11.75
C LEU A 254 -10.00 20.60 -12.49
N ASP A 255 -11.19 20.89 -11.97
CA ASP A 255 -12.46 20.59 -12.62
C ASP A 255 -12.58 21.25 -13.99
N MET A 256 -12.13 22.50 -14.12
CA MET A 256 -12.09 23.17 -15.42
C MET A 256 -11.10 22.55 -16.40
N VAL A 257 -9.97 22.04 -15.91
CA VAL A 257 -9.03 21.27 -16.73
C VAL A 257 -9.67 19.97 -17.20
N MET A 258 -10.36 19.26 -16.30
CA MET A 258 -11.06 18.01 -16.63
C MET A 258 -12.18 18.23 -17.65
N ASP A 259 -12.95 19.32 -17.53
CA ASP A 259 -13.99 19.69 -18.50
C ASP A 259 -13.42 19.96 -19.92
N LEU A 260 -12.13 20.31 -20.02
CA LEU A 260 -11.43 20.51 -21.30
C LEU A 260 -10.79 19.22 -21.83
N LEU A 261 -10.38 18.29 -20.97
CA LEU A 261 -9.71 17.05 -21.36
C LEU A 261 -10.69 15.90 -21.65
N LEU A 262 -11.71 15.70 -20.81
CA LEU A 262 -12.67 14.61 -20.91
C LEU A 262 -13.42 14.51 -22.25
N PRO A 263 -13.74 15.62 -22.95
CA PRO A 263 -14.40 15.53 -24.26
C PRO A 263 -13.57 14.86 -25.35
N PHE A 264 -12.25 14.72 -25.18
CA PHE A 264 -11.37 14.03 -26.13
C PHE A 264 -11.37 12.54 -25.85
N THR A 265 -11.75 11.74 -26.84
CA THR A 265 -11.82 10.26 -26.72
C THR A 265 -10.49 9.61 -26.36
N GLU A 266 -9.40 10.23 -26.79
CA GLU A 266 -8.00 9.87 -26.58
C GLU A 266 -7.62 9.97 -25.09
N PHE A 267 -8.30 10.83 -24.32
CA PHE A 267 -8.07 10.95 -22.89
C PHE A 267 -8.41 9.66 -22.14
N ASN A 268 -9.37 8.86 -22.63
CA ASN A 268 -9.75 7.60 -22.00
C ASN A 268 -8.56 6.63 -21.90
N GLU A 269 -7.65 6.66 -22.87
CA GLU A 269 -6.45 5.83 -22.87
C GLU A 269 -5.39 6.31 -21.86
N LEU A 270 -5.50 7.56 -21.38
CA LEU A 270 -4.58 8.14 -20.41
C LEU A 270 -5.06 7.94 -18.96
N ILE A 271 -6.34 7.62 -18.74
CA ILE A 271 -6.92 7.45 -17.40
C ILE A 271 -6.17 6.37 -16.62
N ILE A 272 -6.00 5.17 -17.20
CA ILE A 272 -5.32 4.07 -16.51
C ILE A 272 -3.83 4.38 -16.25
N PRO A 273 -3.04 4.89 -17.20
CA PRO A 273 -1.70 5.39 -16.93
C PRO A 273 -1.61 6.46 -15.82
N VAL A 274 -2.58 7.39 -15.75
CA VAL A 274 -2.65 8.38 -14.67
C VAL A 274 -2.87 7.69 -13.33
N MET A 275 -3.82 6.75 -13.25
CA MET A 275 -4.07 5.98 -12.02
C MET A 275 -2.87 5.11 -11.63
N GLN A 276 -2.17 4.51 -12.59
CA GLN A 276 -0.90 3.77 -12.37
C GLN A 276 0.17 4.67 -11.76
N ALA A 277 0.34 5.88 -12.28
CA ALA A 277 1.29 6.84 -11.75
C ALA A 277 0.93 7.27 -10.31
N LEU A 278 -0.35 7.55 -10.01
CA LEU A 278 -0.79 7.91 -8.66
C LEU A 278 -0.60 6.75 -7.67
N ALA A 279 -1.01 5.54 -8.04
CA ALA A 279 -0.82 4.32 -7.26
C ALA A 279 0.68 4.04 -6.98
N TYR A 280 1.54 4.21 -7.99
CA TYR A 280 2.99 4.11 -7.82
C TYR A 280 3.53 5.15 -6.85
N ARG A 281 3.05 6.39 -6.92
CA ARG A 281 3.47 7.47 -6.01
C ARG A 281 3.01 7.20 -4.57
N CYS A 282 1.85 6.59 -4.34
CA CYS A 282 1.41 6.13 -3.02
C CYS A 282 2.34 5.04 -2.46
N LYS A 283 2.71 4.05 -3.29
CA LYS A 283 3.61 2.94 -2.92
C LYS A 283 5.02 3.40 -2.54
N THR A 284 5.53 4.46 -3.18
CA THR A 284 6.95 4.82 -3.14
C THR A 284 7.27 6.12 -2.38
N SER A 285 6.28 6.90 -1.95
CA SER A 285 6.51 8.19 -1.29
C SER A 285 6.62 8.01 0.23
N PRO A 286 7.78 8.32 0.84
CA PRO A 286 7.94 8.23 2.29
C PRO A 286 7.13 9.32 2.99
N ILE A 287 6.70 9.03 4.21
CA ILE A 287 6.23 10.08 5.12
C ILE A 287 7.43 10.97 5.45
N VAL A 288 7.21 12.29 5.36
CA VAL A 288 8.18 13.31 5.76
C VAL A 288 7.48 14.21 6.78
N LEU A 289 8.21 14.67 7.78
CA LEU A 289 7.70 15.63 8.75
C LEU A 289 8.03 17.04 8.24
N ILE A 290 7.01 17.71 7.72
CA ILE A 290 7.02 19.14 7.39
C ILE A 290 5.98 19.84 8.27
N ASP A 291 5.91 21.17 8.20
CA ASP A 291 4.97 21.96 9.02
C ASP A 291 3.49 21.57 8.83
N CYS A 292 3.15 20.93 7.71
CA CYS A 292 1.81 20.44 7.38
C CYS A 292 1.75 18.89 7.31
N PRO A 293 0.63 18.26 7.70
CA PRO A 293 0.49 16.81 7.73
C PRO A 293 0.29 16.16 6.35
N TYR A 294 0.42 16.90 5.26
CA TYR A 294 0.09 16.47 3.90
C TYR A 294 1.30 15.86 3.19
N THR A 295 1.75 14.69 3.63
CA THR A 295 2.96 14.02 3.11
C THR A 295 2.73 12.53 2.82
N GLY A 296 3.76 11.83 2.33
CA GLY A 296 3.65 10.43 1.94
C GLY A 296 2.72 10.23 0.74
N SER A 297 1.75 9.34 0.87
CA SER A 297 0.76 9.04 -0.17
C SER A 297 -0.39 10.06 -0.24
N TYR A 298 -0.55 10.93 0.76
CA TYR A 298 -1.67 11.87 0.86
C TYR A 298 -1.97 12.66 -0.42
N PRO A 299 -1.02 13.41 -1.02
CA PRO A 299 -1.36 14.33 -2.10
C PRO A 299 -1.83 13.59 -3.36
N TYR A 300 -1.30 12.38 -3.60
CA TYR A 300 -1.68 11.53 -4.72
C TYR A 300 -3.05 10.87 -4.50
N LEU A 301 -3.35 10.46 -3.27
CA LEU A 301 -4.66 9.97 -2.87
C LEU A 301 -5.72 11.07 -2.98
N ALA A 302 -5.41 12.28 -2.51
CA ALA A 302 -6.33 13.42 -2.59
C ALA A 302 -6.66 13.75 -4.05
N LEU A 303 -5.66 13.76 -4.95
CA LEU A 303 -5.89 13.93 -6.38
C LEU A 303 -6.74 12.78 -6.95
N ALA A 304 -6.41 11.52 -6.63
CA ALA A 304 -7.17 10.35 -7.08
C ALA A 304 -8.65 10.43 -6.65
N CYS A 305 -8.92 10.71 -5.37
CA CYS A 305 -10.27 10.88 -4.86
C CYS A 305 -11.01 12.03 -5.55
N HIS A 306 -10.34 13.12 -5.88
CA HIS A 306 -10.96 14.24 -6.58
C HIS A 306 -11.35 13.88 -8.02
N VAL A 307 -10.42 13.30 -8.81
CA VAL A 307 -10.71 12.96 -10.22
C VAL A 307 -11.74 11.83 -10.35
N LEU A 308 -11.75 10.88 -9.40
CA LEU A 308 -12.71 9.78 -9.36
C LEU A 308 -14.15 10.22 -9.01
N ARG A 309 -14.38 11.49 -8.67
CA ARG A 309 -15.75 12.03 -8.57
C ARG A 309 -16.43 12.19 -9.93
N ARG A 310 -15.66 12.17 -11.03
CA ARG A 310 -16.18 12.15 -12.39
C ARG A 310 -16.56 10.71 -12.76
N GLU A 311 -17.83 10.51 -13.15
CA GLU A 311 -18.39 9.17 -13.41
C GLU A 311 -17.63 8.47 -14.53
N GLU A 312 -17.22 9.20 -15.57
CA GLU A 312 -16.47 8.68 -16.73
C GLU A 312 -15.13 8.06 -16.32
N ILE A 313 -14.40 8.73 -15.41
CA ILE A 313 -13.11 8.27 -14.91
C ILE A 313 -13.31 7.07 -13.98
N MET A 314 -14.30 7.12 -13.09
CA MET A 314 -14.62 6.01 -12.19
C MET A 314 -15.01 4.75 -12.98
N ILE A 315 -15.85 4.87 -14.01
CA ILE A 315 -16.24 3.75 -14.88
C ILE A 315 -15.01 3.16 -15.56
N CYS A 316 -14.19 3.99 -16.22
CA CYS A 316 -12.99 3.54 -16.92
C CYS A 316 -12.03 2.79 -15.98
N TRP A 317 -11.80 3.34 -14.78
CA TRP A 317 -10.94 2.70 -13.78
C TRP A 317 -11.49 1.38 -13.26
N CYS A 318 -12.77 1.32 -12.88
CA CYS A 318 -13.40 0.11 -12.34
C CYS A 318 -13.49 -1.04 -13.36
N GLN A 319 -13.55 -0.72 -14.65
CA GLN A 319 -13.62 -1.71 -15.73
C GLN A 319 -12.23 -2.18 -16.21
N SER A 320 -11.15 -1.56 -15.74
CA SER A 320 -9.80 -1.93 -16.12
C SER A 320 -9.39 -3.29 -15.54
N ALA A 321 -8.61 -4.05 -16.33
CA ALA A 321 -7.95 -5.26 -15.85
C ALA A 321 -6.97 -5.00 -14.69
N ASP A 322 -6.46 -3.77 -14.59
CA ASP A 322 -5.54 -3.34 -13.53
C ASP A 322 -6.26 -2.79 -12.29
N PHE A 323 -7.60 -2.80 -12.23
CA PHE A 323 -8.36 -2.18 -11.14
C PHE A 323 -7.86 -2.63 -9.75
N GLU A 324 -7.71 -3.93 -9.54
CA GLU A 324 -7.30 -4.49 -8.25
C GLU A 324 -5.87 -4.09 -7.87
N SER A 325 -4.93 -4.15 -8.82
CA SER A 325 -3.52 -3.80 -8.58
C SER A 325 -3.35 -2.31 -8.31
N LEU A 326 -4.14 -1.48 -8.99
CA LEU A 326 -4.21 -0.04 -8.78
C LEU A 326 -4.81 0.32 -7.43
N MET A 327 -5.91 -0.34 -7.06
CA MET A 327 -6.55 -0.14 -5.76
C MET A 327 -5.60 -0.52 -4.62
N GLU A 328 -4.89 -1.65 -4.72
CA GLU A 328 -3.83 -2.00 -3.78
C GLU A 328 -2.71 -0.96 -3.75
N GLY A 329 -2.30 -0.41 -4.90
CA GLY A 329 -1.29 0.63 -4.96
C GLY A 329 -1.71 1.93 -4.29
N LEU A 330 -2.97 2.37 -4.47
CA LEU A 330 -3.53 3.53 -3.79
C LEU A 330 -3.66 3.32 -2.27
N LEU A 331 -4.05 2.11 -1.86
CA LEU A 331 -4.11 1.71 -0.46
C LEU A 331 -2.75 1.36 0.15
N SER A 332 -1.67 1.41 -0.62
CA SER A 332 -0.32 1.15 -0.12
C SER A 332 0.24 2.35 0.63
N ARG A 333 1.07 2.06 1.63
CA ARG A 333 1.88 3.03 2.36
C ARG A 333 3.32 2.56 2.41
N LYS A 334 4.25 3.45 2.07
CA LYS A 334 5.68 3.16 2.22
C LYS A 334 6.05 3.13 3.71
N GLY A 335 6.51 1.98 4.19
CA GLY A 335 7.05 1.84 5.55
C GLY A 335 8.48 2.40 5.66
N PRO A 336 8.90 2.93 6.82
CA PRO A 336 10.27 3.37 7.03
C PRO A 336 11.18 2.19 7.40
N ASN A 337 12.44 2.22 6.98
CA ASN A 337 13.50 1.38 7.55
C ASN A 337 14.20 2.08 8.73
N LYS A 338 15.25 1.47 9.30
CA LYS A 338 16.01 2.04 10.42
C LYS A 338 16.60 3.43 10.11
N GLN A 339 17.15 3.63 8.91
CA GLN A 339 17.74 4.89 8.48
C GLN A 339 16.67 5.97 8.26
N ASP A 340 15.52 5.60 7.69
CA ASP A 340 14.40 6.52 7.51
C ASP A 340 13.86 6.97 8.88
N LEU A 341 13.74 6.03 9.85
CA LEU A 341 13.35 6.34 11.22
C LEU A 341 14.34 7.27 11.92
N GLN A 342 15.64 7.11 11.68
CA GLN A 342 16.67 7.99 12.23
C GLN A 342 16.55 9.41 11.69
N VAL A 343 16.13 9.59 10.43
CA VAL A 343 15.86 10.92 9.86
C VAL A 343 14.57 11.50 10.42
N LEU A 344 13.53 10.68 10.55
CA LEU A 344 12.22 11.12 11.08
C LEU A 344 12.27 11.47 12.57
N MET A 345 13.07 10.75 13.35
CA MET A 345 13.20 10.93 14.78
C MET A 345 14.69 10.80 15.19
N PRO A 346 15.49 11.86 15.00
CA PRO A 346 16.94 11.83 15.20
C PRO A 346 17.35 11.62 16.67
N SER A 347 16.48 11.98 17.61
CA SER A 347 16.70 11.79 19.04
C SER A 347 15.48 11.14 19.68
N VAL A 348 15.71 10.10 20.48
CA VAL A 348 14.68 9.42 21.27
C VAL A 348 14.91 9.71 22.74
N TRP A 349 13.83 9.89 23.51
CA TRP A 349 13.89 10.13 24.94
C TRP A 349 13.32 8.93 25.71
N TRP A 350 13.94 8.59 26.85
CA TRP A 350 13.40 7.64 27.82
C TRP A 350 13.69 8.09 29.26
N PRO A 351 12.91 7.64 30.26
CA PRO A 351 13.12 8.02 31.66
C PRO A 351 14.56 7.70 32.12
N GLY A 352 15.25 8.70 32.68
CA GLY A 352 16.64 8.57 33.17
C GLY A 352 17.72 8.90 32.14
N PHE A 353 17.36 9.27 30.91
CA PHE A 353 18.31 9.78 29.91
C PHE A 353 18.85 11.17 30.31
N ARG A 354 20.17 11.38 30.16
CA ARG A 354 20.90 12.54 30.72
C ARG A 354 21.49 13.50 29.69
N GLU A 355 21.23 13.31 28.39
CA GLU A 355 21.75 14.24 27.37
C GLU A 355 20.76 15.39 27.11
N ASP A 356 21.29 16.62 27.04
CA ASP A 356 20.49 17.86 26.98
C ASP A 356 19.73 18.07 25.65
N PHE A 357 20.09 17.32 24.59
CA PHE A 357 19.53 17.52 23.25
C PHE A 357 18.24 16.74 22.98
N SER A 358 17.88 15.75 23.79
CA SER A 358 16.63 15.00 23.65
C SER A 358 15.69 15.31 24.82
N SER A 359 14.51 15.84 24.50
CA SER A 359 13.47 16.12 25.49
C SER A 359 12.24 15.26 25.23
N GLU A 360 11.56 14.87 26.30
CA GLU A 360 10.26 14.20 26.21
C GLU A 360 9.27 15.01 25.35
N SER A 361 9.31 16.34 25.48
CA SER A 361 8.47 17.24 24.69
C SER A 361 8.75 17.14 23.18
N ASN A 362 10.02 17.14 22.78
CA ASN A 362 10.40 17.05 21.37
C ASN A 362 9.96 15.71 20.78
N MET A 363 10.21 14.58 21.48
CA MET A 363 9.78 13.27 21.03
C MET A 363 8.24 13.19 20.90
N ARG A 364 7.50 13.74 21.87
CA ARG A 364 6.02 13.81 21.82
C ARG A 364 5.53 14.63 20.64
N GLN A 365 6.15 15.78 20.34
CA GLN A 365 5.81 16.61 19.19
C GLN A 365 6.06 15.89 17.86
N THR A 366 7.22 15.25 17.70
CA THR A 366 7.53 14.43 16.51
C THR A 366 6.53 13.30 16.33
N THR A 367 6.21 12.58 17.41
CA THR A 367 5.23 11.49 17.38
C THR A 367 3.84 12.01 16.99
N LEU A 368 3.43 13.16 17.52
CA LEU A 368 2.15 13.79 17.18
C LEU A 368 2.10 14.24 15.71
N ALA A 369 3.20 14.81 15.19
CA ALA A 369 3.30 15.21 13.78
C ALA A 369 3.19 13.97 12.85
N LEU A 370 3.86 12.87 13.19
CA LEU A 370 3.76 11.60 12.47
C LEU A 370 2.34 11.04 12.49
N ALA A 371 1.70 11.02 13.67
CA ALA A 371 0.32 10.55 13.81
C ALA A 371 -0.66 11.39 12.97
N ARG A 372 -0.49 12.71 12.93
CA ARG A 372 -1.30 13.61 12.08
C ARG A 372 -1.11 13.31 10.60
N ALA A 373 0.13 13.09 10.15
CA ALA A 373 0.41 12.75 8.75
C ALA A 373 -0.23 11.42 8.34
N ILE A 374 -0.10 10.38 9.19
CA ILE A 374 -0.74 9.07 8.97
C ILE A 374 -2.26 9.22 8.93
N SER A 375 -2.83 9.97 9.88
CA SER A 375 -4.28 10.20 9.95
C SER A 375 -4.82 10.85 8.66
N LYS A 376 -4.08 11.77 8.04
CA LYS A 376 -4.48 12.37 6.76
C LYS A 376 -4.42 11.40 5.59
N VAL A 377 -3.45 10.50 5.56
CA VAL A 377 -3.42 9.40 4.57
C VAL A 377 -4.64 8.49 4.75
N GLU A 378 -4.91 8.06 5.99
CA GLU A 378 -6.04 7.16 6.31
C GLU A 378 -7.40 7.80 6.00
N GLU A 379 -7.53 9.12 6.20
CA GLU A 379 -8.71 9.90 5.80
C GLU A 379 -8.98 9.80 4.29
N MET A 380 -7.94 9.91 3.45
CA MET A 380 -8.11 9.81 2.00
C MET A 380 -8.30 8.36 1.52
N GLN A 381 -7.68 7.38 2.18
CA GLN A 381 -7.96 5.95 1.90
C GLN A 381 -9.41 5.59 2.22
N TRP A 382 -9.95 6.13 3.32
CA TRP A 382 -11.36 6.01 3.66
C TRP A 382 -12.25 6.68 2.60
N GLU A 383 -11.92 7.91 2.17
CA GLU A 383 -12.67 8.63 1.14
C GLU A 383 -12.67 7.86 -0.19
N LEU A 384 -11.53 7.29 -0.59
CA LEU A 384 -11.42 6.46 -1.80
C LEU A 384 -12.38 5.26 -1.76
N CYS A 385 -12.36 4.51 -0.66
CA CYS A 385 -13.25 3.37 -0.48
C CYS A 385 -14.72 3.81 -0.38
N ARG A 386 -15.00 4.98 0.22
CA ARG A 386 -16.34 5.56 0.30
C ARG A 386 -16.87 5.88 -1.10
N LEU A 387 -16.06 6.49 -1.97
CA LEU A 387 -16.44 6.74 -3.37
C LEU A 387 -16.82 5.45 -4.10
N LEU A 388 -16.06 4.36 -3.91
CA LEU A 388 -16.39 3.06 -4.52
C LEU A 388 -17.65 2.41 -3.95
N ILE A 389 -17.94 2.60 -2.67
CA ILE A 389 -19.16 2.07 -2.05
C ILE A 389 -20.41 2.80 -2.59
N HIS A 390 -20.32 4.12 -2.76
CA HIS A 390 -21.41 4.95 -3.28
C HIS A 390 -21.53 4.93 -4.80
N PHE A 391 -20.54 4.38 -5.49
CA PHE A 391 -20.57 4.26 -6.94
C PHE A 391 -21.55 3.17 -7.37
N SER A 392 -22.54 3.56 -8.18
CA SER A 392 -23.41 2.64 -8.92
C SER A 392 -23.40 3.09 -10.39
N PRO A 393 -22.77 2.32 -11.30
CA PRO A 393 -22.74 2.70 -12.70
C PRO A 393 -24.16 2.68 -13.28
N SER A 394 -24.62 3.84 -13.76
CA SER A 394 -25.95 4.07 -14.34
C SER A 394 -26.30 3.10 -15.48
N SER A 395 -25.28 2.55 -16.15
CA SER A 395 -25.39 1.64 -17.29
C SER A 395 -25.54 0.15 -16.93
N LEU A 396 -25.22 -0.27 -15.70
CA LEU A 396 -25.04 -1.68 -15.35
C LEU A 396 -26.08 -2.22 -14.34
N SER A 397 -27.00 -1.38 -13.84
CA SER A 397 -27.99 -1.77 -12.83
C SER A 397 -27.39 -2.57 -11.67
N GLN A 398 -26.14 -2.25 -11.31
CA GLN A 398 -25.43 -2.94 -10.24
C GLN A 398 -25.81 -2.33 -8.90
N PRO A 399 -25.98 -3.17 -7.87
CA PRO A 399 -26.31 -2.66 -6.57
C PRO A 399 -25.14 -1.88 -5.94
N LEU A 400 -25.48 -0.89 -5.12
CA LEU A 400 -24.52 -0.06 -4.40
C LEU A 400 -23.48 -0.90 -3.65
N GLY A 401 -22.20 -0.56 -3.83
CA GLY A 401 -21.07 -1.22 -3.22
C GLY A 401 -20.65 -2.56 -3.85
N SER A 402 -21.21 -2.94 -5.01
CA SER A 402 -20.81 -4.16 -5.73
C SER A 402 -19.32 -4.19 -6.07
N VAL A 403 -18.78 -3.09 -6.60
CA VAL A 403 -17.37 -2.98 -7.02
C VAL A 403 -16.45 -3.15 -5.81
N PHE A 404 -16.76 -2.46 -4.71
CA PHE A 404 -16.00 -2.59 -3.47
C PHE A 404 -16.08 -4.01 -2.89
N ARG A 405 -17.27 -4.64 -2.92
CA ARG A 405 -17.46 -6.05 -2.52
C ARG A 405 -16.55 -6.99 -3.31
N THR A 406 -16.49 -6.83 -4.64
CA THR A 406 -15.64 -7.65 -5.51
C THR A 406 -14.16 -7.46 -5.19
N PHE A 407 -13.71 -6.21 -4.96
CA PHE A 407 -12.34 -5.93 -4.52
C PHE A 407 -12.00 -6.64 -3.20
N LEU A 408 -12.85 -6.55 -2.18
CA LEU A 408 -12.62 -7.22 -0.89
C LEU A 408 -12.53 -8.75 -1.04
N GLN A 409 -13.38 -9.33 -1.88
CA GLN A 409 -13.34 -10.77 -2.18
C GLN A 409 -12.04 -11.18 -2.85
N SER A 410 -11.58 -10.44 -3.87
CA SER A 410 -10.30 -10.71 -4.52
C SER A 410 -9.13 -10.55 -3.55
N LEU A 411 -9.12 -9.49 -2.73
CA LEU A 411 -8.08 -9.27 -1.73
C LEU A 411 -7.98 -10.44 -0.75
N ILE A 412 -9.12 -10.92 -0.24
CA ILE A 412 -9.16 -12.10 0.61
C ILE A 412 -8.59 -13.31 -0.13
N TRP A 413 -9.05 -13.60 -1.35
CA TRP A 413 -8.60 -14.75 -2.13
C TRP A 413 -7.11 -14.74 -2.39
N LYS A 414 -6.57 -13.59 -2.78
CA LYS A 414 -5.14 -13.38 -3.06
C LYS A 414 -4.26 -13.64 -1.84
N ASN A 415 -4.77 -13.38 -0.63
CA ASN A 415 -4.02 -13.55 0.62
C ASN A 415 -4.34 -14.85 1.37
N ARG A 416 -5.08 -15.79 0.77
CA ARG A 416 -5.31 -17.12 1.36
C ARG A 416 -4.04 -17.97 1.35
N GLY A 417 -3.80 -18.70 2.43
CA GLY A 417 -2.64 -19.59 2.56
C GLY A 417 -1.31 -18.85 2.72
N ALA A 418 -1.37 -17.58 3.08
CA ALA A 418 -0.21 -16.73 3.23
C ALA A 418 0.61 -17.07 4.51
N ASP A 419 0.03 -17.83 5.43
CA ASP A 419 0.64 -18.46 6.62
C ASP A 419 1.31 -19.82 6.33
N ARG A 420 1.26 -20.31 5.09
CA ARG A 420 1.94 -21.56 4.70
C ARG A 420 3.46 -21.40 4.81
N ASN A 421 4.15 -22.50 5.10
CA ASN A 421 5.63 -22.56 5.13
C ASN A 421 6.27 -21.97 3.87
N ILE A 422 5.60 -22.16 2.72
CA ILE A 422 5.91 -21.48 1.47
C ILE A 422 4.65 -20.72 1.07
N PRO A 423 4.60 -19.39 1.24
CA PRO A 423 3.44 -18.60 0.86
C PRO A 423 3.24 -18.65 -0.66
N PRO A 424 1.99 -18.55 -1.14
CA PRO A 424 1.73 -18.45 -2.57
C PRO A 424 2.38 -17.16 -3.13
N PRO A 425 2.82 -17.17 -4.40
CA PRO A 425 3.32 -15.96 -5.03
C PRO A 425 2.19 -14.94 -5.16
N GLY A 426 2.55 -13.66 -5.21
CA GLY A 426 1.60 -12.60 -5.54
C GLY A 426 0.83 -12.00 -4.36
N LEU A 427 1.13 -12.35 -3.10
CA LEU A 427 0.46 -11.78 -1.91
C LEU A 427 0.40 -10.25 -1.92
N SER A 428 -0.64 -9.68 -1.32
CA SER A 428 -0.75 -8.22 -1.19
C SER A 428 0.24 -7.70 -0.15
N ASN A 429 0.66 -6.45 -0.29
CA ASN A 429 1.52 -5.81 0.70
C ASN A 429 0.78 -5.68 2.04
N ASN A 430 1.46 -5.97 3.17
CA ASN A 430 0.91 -5.78 4.52
C ASN A 430 0.33 -4.38 4.74
N ALA A 431 0.93 -3.34 4.16
CA ALA A 431 0.42 -1.97 4.26
C ALA A 431 -0.99 -1.82 3.68
N VAL A 432 -1.31 -2.59 2.62
CA VAL A 432 -2.65 -2.62 2.02
C VAL A 432 -3.64 -3.28 2.98
N LEU A 433 -3.28 -4.44 3.54
CA LEU A 433 -4.15 -5.15 4.49
C LEU A 433 -4.46 -4.29 5.71
N VAL A 434 -3.46 -3.58 6.26
CA VAL A 434 -3.65 -2.63 7.36
C VAL A 434 -4.56 -1.49 6.95
N SER A 435 -4.34 -0.90 5.77
CA SER A 435 -5.17 0.22 5.29
C SER A 435 -6.63 -0.20 5.10
N VAL A 436 -6.89 -1.36 4.49
CA VAL A 436 -8.25 -1.90 4.34
C VAL A 436 -8.88 -2.19 5.70
N TYR A 437 -8.14 -2.83 6.62
CA TYR A 437 -8.64 -3.08 7.97
C TYR A 437 -9.04 -1.78 8.70
N THR A 438 -8.19 -0.75 8.64
CA THR A 438 -8.49 0.57 9.24
C THR A 438 -9.71 1.21 8.61
N VAL A 439 -9.85 1.13 7.28
CA VAL A 439 -11.03 1.65 6.56
C VAL A 439 -12.31 0.92 6.99
N LEU A 440 -12.29 -0.42 7.04
CA LEU A 440 -13.43 -1.22 7.46
C LEU A 440 -13.81 -0.93 8.91
N LEU A 441 -12.82 -0.86 9.81
CA LEU A 441 -13.04 -0.50 11.21
C LEU A 441 -13.73 0.85 11.32
N ARG A 442 -13.30 1.85 10.54
CA ARG A 442 -13.92 3.17 10.52
C ARG A 442 -15.33 3.14 9.96
N PHE A 443 -15.58 2.46 8.85
CA PHE A 443 -16.93 2.28 8.30
C PHE A 443 -17.90 1.63 9.30
N LEU A 444 -17.42 0.65 10.05
CA LEU A 444 -18.24 -0.07 11.03
C LEU A 444 -18.40 0.71 12.35
N SER A 445 -17.49 1.64 12.66
CA SER A 445 -17.56 2.47 13.89
C SER A 445 -18.33 3.78 13.67
N GLU A 446 -18.12 4.45 12.54
CA GLU A 446 -18.70 5.78 12.23
C GLU A 446 -19.86 5.70 11.22
N GLY A 447 -20.03 4.56 10.55
CA GLY A 447 -20.89 4.45 9.36
C GLY A 447 -20.16 4.92 8.10
N PHE A 448 -20.80 4.72 6.95
CA PHE A 448 -20.31 5.20 5.64
C PHE A 448 -21.32 6.08 4.89
N GLY A 449 -22.29 6.64 5.62
CA GLY A 449 -23.20 7.69 5.13
C GLY A 449 -24.22 7.21 4.09
N MET A 450 -24.91 6.09 4.34
CA MET A 450 -25.98 5.59 3.44
C MET A 450 -27.31 6.35 3.57
N ASP A 451 -27.45 7.16 4.60
CA ASP A 451 -28.70 7.87 4.92
C ASP A 451 -29.02 8.98 3.89
N GLU A 452 -28.02 9.69 3.36
CA GLU A 452 -28.24 10.79 2.39
C GLU A 452 -28.69 10.31 1.00
N VAL A 453 -28.41 9.05 0.62
CA VAL A 453 -28.78 8.49 -0.69
C VAL A 453 -30.16 7.80 -0.66
N CYS A 454 -30.57 7.26 0.50
CA CYS A 454 -31.87 6.60 0.66
C CYS A 454 -33.05 7.55 0.84
N ASP A 455 -32.82 8.79 1.31
CA ASP A 455 -33.87 9.79 1.51
C ASP A 455 -34.56 10.26 0.21
N LEU A 456 -33.97 10.00 -0.96
CA LEU A 456 -34.57 10.33 -2.26
C LEU A 456 -35.53 9.23 -2.78
N MET A 457 -35.49 8.02 -2.23
CA MET A 457 -36.18 6.85 -2.81
C MET A 457 -37.24 6.17 -1.95
N LYS A 458 -37.44 6.51 -0.67
CA LYS A 458 -38.49 5.86 0.14
C LYS A 458 -39.24 6.84 1.05
N GLY A 459 -40.57 6.74 1.02
CA GLY A 459 -41.47 7.38 1.99
C GLY A 459 -41.23 6.93 3.43
N PRO A 460 -42.01 7.44 4.39
CA PRO A 460 -41.62 7.47 5.80
C PRO A 460 -41.66 6.06 6.42
N MET A 461 -40.49 5.43 6.52
CA MET A 461 -40.26 4.30 7.42
C MET A 461 -39.32 4.73 8.55
N VAL A 462 -39.63 4.19 9.72
CA VAL A 462 -39.06 4.44 11.03
C VAL A 462 -37.54 4.63 10.97
N LYS A 463 -37.08 5.80 11.47
CA LYS A 463 -35.67 6.11 11.69
C LYS A 463 -35.02 4.96 12.47
N ALA A 464 -34.16 4.19 11.81
CA ALA A 464 -33.14 3.42 12.51
C ALA A 464 -32.30 4.42 13.30
N ASP A 465 -31.92 4.07 14.52
CA ASP A 465 -31.25 4.93 15.51
C ASP A 465 -30.05 5.67 14.88
N GLY A 466 -30.31 6.88 14.39
CA GLY A 466 -29.46 7.59 13.44
C GLY A 466 -28.29 8.23 14.14
N GLY A 467 -27.10 7.64 13.97
CA GLY A 467 -25.83 8.22 14.40
C GLY A 467 -24.89 7.28 15.14
N VAL A 468 -25.29 6.04 15.44
CA VAL A 468 -24.44 5.06 16.13
C VAL A 468 -23.98 4.00 15.13
N GLY A 469 -22.66 3.95 14.86
CA GLY A 469 -22.09 2.99 13.90
C GLY A 469 -22.29 1.53 14.32
N PHE A 470 -22.21 0.62 13.35
CA PHE A 470 -22.52 -0.80 13.50
C PHE A 470 -21.90 -1.47 14.74
N LEU A 471 -20.62 -1.21 15.05
CA LEU A 471 -19.91 -1.76 16.22
C LEU A 471 -20.36 -1.18 17.57
N HIS A 472 -21.18 -0.13 17.55
CA HIS A 472 -21.68 0.55 18.73
C HIS A 472 -23.20 0.38 18.92
N ARG A 473 -23.87 -0.25 17.95
CA ARG A 473 -25.30 -0.56 18.04
C ARG A 473 -25.52 -1.74 18.99
N ARG A 474 -26.45 -1.60 19.94
CA ARG A 474 -26.81 -2.68 20.89
C ARG A 474 -27.62 -3.80 20.21
N GLY A 475 -27.51 -5.03 20.69
CA GLY A 475 -28.36 -6.18 20.29
C GLY A 475 -27.63 -7.33 19.58
N LYS A 476 -28.41 -8.38 19.27
CA LYS A 476 -27.95 -9.58 18.55
C LYS A 476 -27.48 -9.25 17.14
N ARG A 477 -26.30 -9.74 16.77
CA ARG A 477 -25.69 -9.57 15.44
C ARG A 477 -25.67 -10.89 14.71
N SER A 478 -26.06 -10.91 13.43
CA SER A 478 -26.01 -12.10 12.59
C SER A 478 -24.87 -12.10 11.57
N PHE A 479 -24.29 -13.27 11.28
CA PHE A 479 -23.13 -13.44 10.38
C PHE A 479 -23.42 -14.36 9.18
N PRO A 480 -23.46 -13.86 7.93
CA PRO A 480 -23.71 -14.69 6.76
C PRO A 480 -22.47 -15.51 6.35
N ILE A 481 -22.32 -16.72 6.91
CA ILE A 481 -21.23 -17.66 6.59
C ILE A 481 -21.10 -17.95 5.07
N GLY A 482 -22.22 -17.89 4.34
CA GLY A 482 -22.30 -18.23 2.93
C GLY A 482 -21.46 -17.34 2.00
N LEU A 483 -21.19 -16.08 2.36
CA LEU A 483 -20.45 -15.14 1.50
C LEU A 483 -19.03 -15.62 1.17
N PHE A 484 -18.41 -16.36 2.09
CA PHE A 484 -17.01 -16.77 1.99
C PHE A 484 -16.86 -18.27 1.67
N LEU A 485 -17.89 -19.07 1.95
CA LEU A 485 -17.89 -20.51 1.74
C LEU A 485 -18.54 -20.95 0.41
N LYS A 486 -19.59 -20.26 -0.08
CA LYS A 486 -20.39 -20.82 -1.19
C LYS A 486 -19.61 -20.91 -2.52
N ALA A 487 -18.64 -20.03 -2.78
CA ALA A 487 -17.92 -19.95 -4.06
C ALA A 487 -16.60 -20.75 -4.16
N ASP A 488 -16.16 -21.45 -3.10
CA ASP A 488 -14.83 -22.06 -3.06
C ASP A 488 -14.84 -23.57 -3.38
N LYS A 489 -13.97 -24.00 -4.31
CA LYS A 489 -13.73 -25.42 -4.63
C LYS A 489 -12.81 -26.11 -3.60
N HIS A 490 -12.15 -25.35 -2.72
CA HIS A 490 -11.16 -25.81 -1.74
C HIS A 490 -11.67 -25.70 -0.27
N ARG A 491 -12.97 -25.85 -0.04
CA ARG A 491 -13.66 -25.89 1.30
C ARG A 491 -13.01 -26.76 2.39
N ILE A 492 -12.03 -27.58 2.03
CA ILE A 492 -11.42 -28.61 2.87
C ILE A 492 -10.16 -28.09 3.62
N ASP A 493 -9.55 -26.97 3.18
CA ASP A 493 -8.29 -26.46 3.78
C ASP A 493 -8.50 -25.32 4.81
N PHE A 494 -9.68 -25.25 5.41
CA PHE A 494 -10.10 -24.16 6.32
C PHE A 494 -9.62 -24.31 7.78
N SER A 495 -8.91 -25.40 8.10
CA SER A 495 -8.40 -25.69 9.45
C SER A 495 -7.34 -24.70 9.98
N ARG A 496 -6.90 -23.74 9.15
CA ARG A 496 -5.76 -22.84 9.42
C ARG A 496 -6.09 -21.37 9.62
N LEU A 497 -7.36 -20.95 9.47
CA LEU A 497 -7.81 -19.58 9.79
C LEU A 497 -7.87 -19.26 11.30
N GLY A 498 -7.38 -20.16 12.16
CA GLY A 498 -7.30 -19.99 13.61
C GLY A 498 -8.50 -20.54 14.38
N GLY A 499 -8.41 -20.46 15.71
CA GLY A 499 -9.30 -21.13 16.67
C GLY A 499 -10.77 -20.70 16.58
N THR A 500 -11.06 -19.40 16.41
CA THR A 500 -12.44 -18.89 16.39
C THR A 500 -13.21 -19.36 15.15
N TYR A 501 -12.63 -19.23 13.95
CA TYR A 501 -13.26 -19.72 12.72
C TYR A 501 -13.39 -21.25 12.70
N THR A 502 -12.34 -21.96 13.13
CA THR A 502 -12.37 -23.43 13.23
C THR A 502 -13.41 -23.90 14.24
N HIS A 503 -13.59 -23.18 15.35
CA HIS A 503 -14.63 -23.44 16.34
C HIS A 503 -16.02 -23.16 15.76
N LEU A 504 -16.22 -22.03 15.05
CA LEU A 504 -17.49 -21.69 14.39
C LEU A 504 -17.87 -22.73 13.32
N PHE A 505 -16.91 -23.15 12.48
CA PHE A 505 -17.11 -24.20 11.47
C PHE A 505 -17.41 -25.57 12.09
N LYS A 506 -16.71 -25.95 13.19
CA LYS A 506 -16.95 -27.22 13.90
C LYS A 506 -18.27 -27.23 14.68
N THR A 507 -18.70 -26.09 15.22
CA THR A 507 -19.98 -25.95 15.93
C THR A 507 -21.17 -25.84 14.99
N HIS A 508 -20.95 -25.37 13.76
CA HIS A 508 -21.98 -25.23 12.73
C HIS A 508 -21.56 -25.95 11.43
N PRO A 509 -21.44 -27.29 11.44
CA PRO A 509 -21.06 -28.03 10.25
C PRO A 509 -22.06 -27.75 9.12
N THR A 510 -21.53 -27.35 7.97
CA THR A 510 -22.29 -27.03 6.76
C THR A 510 -22.75 -28.31 6.08
N GLN A 511 -23.74 -28.96 6.68
CA GLN A 511 -24.68 -29.82 5.98
C GLN A 511 -25.95 -28.96 5.80
N ASP A 512 -26.38 -28.83 4.55
CA ASP A 512 -27.51 -28.04 4.02
C ASP A 512 -27.34 -26.55 3.67
N GLU A 513 -28.07 -26.18 2.60
CA GLU A 513 -27.98 -24.96 1.79
C GLU A 513 -28.46 -23.67 2.48
N ASP A 514 -28.91 -23.76 3.73
CA ASP A 514 -29.39 -22.62 4.50
C ASP A 514 -28.24 -21.69 4.88
N LEU A 515 -28.42 -20.39 4.61
CA LEU A 515 -27.54 -19.32 5.08
C LEU A 515 -27.56 -19.31 6.61
N LYS A 516 -26.67 -20.07 7.26
CA LYS A 516 -26.52 -20.08 8.71
C LYS A 516 -25.92 -18.74 9.13
N GLU A 517 -26.80 -17.85 9.56
CA GLU A 517 -26.45 -16.66 10.32
C GLU A 517 -25.99 -17.08 11.72
N ILE A 518 -24.72 -16.83 12.11
CA ILE A 518 -24.29 -17.01 13.51
C ILE A 518 -24.80 -15.80 14.30
N GLU A 519 -25.35 -15.97 15.50
CA GLU A 519 -25.72 -14.85 16.37
C GLU A 519 -24.65 -14.59 17.45
N TRP A 520 -24.26 -13.33 17.67
CA TRP A 520 -23.47 -12.93 18.85
C TRP A 520 -24.08 -11.68 19.52
N ASP A 521 -24.25 -11.73 20.85
CA ASP A 521 -24.59 -10.60 21.71
C ASP A 521 -23.34 -9.87 22.22
N GLU A 522 -23.20 -8.58 21.91
CA GLU A 522 -22.33 -7.68 22.68
C GLU A 522 -22.99 -7.38 24.04
N GLY A 523 -22.23 -7.59 25.12
CA GLY A 523 -22.74 -7.66 26.49
C GLY A 523 -23.56 -6.45 26.95
N PHE A 524 -24.69 -6.74 27.60
CA PHE A 524 -25.56 -5.83 28.34
C PHE A 524 -24.88 -5.33 29.64
N MET A 525 -25.01 -4.04 29.99
CA MET A 525 -24.89 -3.56 31.38
C MET A 525 -25.74 -2.31 31.63
N GLU A 526 -26.51 -2.34 32.72
CA GLU A 526 -27.20 -1.18 33.30
C GLU A 526 -26.20 -0.23 33.98
N SER A 527 -26.24 1.04 33.61
CA SER A 527 -26.45 2.15 34.55
C SER A 527 -26.49 3.46 33.77
N GLU A 528 -27.35 4.36 34.24
CA GLU A 528 -27.60 5.68 33.69
C GLU A 528 -26.32 6.50 33.61
N GLU A 529 -25.73 6.59 32.43
CA GLU A 529 -24.98 7.77 31.96
C GLU A 529 -24.62 7.54 30.49
N SER A 530 -24.77 8.59 29.67
CA SER A 530 -24.60 8.62 28.22
C SER A 530 -23.13 8.53 27.79
N LYS A 531 -22.43 7.47 28.20
CA LYS A 531 -21.09 7.12 27.72
C LYS A 531 -21.02 5.63 27.37
N ILE A 532 -20.78 5.35 26.09
CA ILE A 532 -20.47 4.00 25.61
C ILE A 532 -19.08 3.63 26.14
N THR A 533 -19.02 2.75 27.13
CA THR A 533 -17.77 2.16 27.62
C THR A 533 -17.81 0.64 27.44
N HIS A 534 -16.90 0.10 26.64
CA HIS A 534 -16.68 -1.34 26.56
C HIS A 534 -16.10 -1.83 27.90
N SER A 535 -16.69 -2.87 28.49
CA SER A 535 -16.36 -3.38 29.84
C SER A 535 -15.12 -4.28 29.88
N THR A 536 -14.41 -4.47 28.76
CA THR A 536 -13.16 -5.23 28.74
C THR A 536 -12.00 -4.42 29.30
N ARG A 537 -11.12 -5.04 30.11
CA ARG A 537 -9.87 -4.42 30.64
C ARG A 537 -9.00 -3.75 29.56
N LYS A 538 -9.16 -4.18 28.30
CA LYS A 538 -8.66 -3.53 27.09
C LYS A 538 -9.84 -2.91 26.34
N LYS A 539 -9.86 -1.59 26.15
CA LYS A 539 -10.85 -0.95 25.26
C LYS A 539 -10.61 -1.42 23.81
N PRO A 540 -11.65 -1.70 23.01
CA PRO A 540 -11.49 -1.96 21.58
C PRO A 540 -10.97 -0.70 20.88
N SER A 541 -10.24 -0.91 19.79
CA SER A 541 -9.53 0.11 19.02
C SER A 541 -10.44 1.24 18.53
N CYS A 542 -11.72 0.96 18.25
CA CYS A 542 -12.74 1.94 17.84
C CYS A 542 -13.01 3.07 18.85
N CYS A 543 -12.64 2.91 20.13
CA CYS A 543 -12.82 3.94 21.16
C CYS A 543 -11.54 4.74 21.47
N SER A 544 -10.49 4.58 20.67
CA SER A 544 -9.22 5.29 20.84
C SER A 544 -9.29 6.61 20.08
N GLY A 545 -9.76 7.68 20.72
CA GLY A 545 -9.74 9.02 20.11
C GLY A 545 -8.31 9.44 19.71
N THR A 546 -8.16 10.11 18.58
CA THR A 546 -6.88 10.57 17.99
C THR A 546 -6.11 11.56 18.88
N THR A 547 -6.71 12.04 19.97
CA THR A 547 -5.99 12.59 21.11
C THR A 547 -5.66 11.46 22.08
N ALA A 548 -4.52 10.80 21.87
CA ALA A 548 -3.92 9.99 22.91
C ALA A 548 -3.80 10.86 24.17
N THR A 549 -4.64 10.59 25.17
CA THR A 549 -4.55 11.18 26.50
C THR A 549 -3.31 10.59 27.15
N PHE A 550 -2.14 11.10 26.78
CA PHE A 550 -0.89 10.89 27.49
C PHE A 550 -0.86 11.73 28.78
N MET A 551 -1.97 11.85 29.52
CA MET A 551 -2.02 12.52 30.83
C MET A 551 -3.20 12.02 31.69
N SER A 552 -2.91 11.17 32.68
CA SER A 552 -3.03 11.50 34.12
C SER A 552 -2.89 10.22 34.96
N SER A 553 -1.66 9.73 35.17
CA SER A 553 -1.38 8.95 36.38
C SER A 553 -1.18 9.92 37.54
N GLY A 554 -2.30 10.44 38.04
CA GLY A 554 -2.34 11.20 39.27
C GLY A 554 -2.00 10.30 40.46
N LYS A 555 -0.83 10.56 41.04
CA LYS A 555 -0.51 10.49 42.48
C LYS A 555 -1.32 9.46 43.30
N ASN A 556 -0.78 8.26 43.45
CA ASN A 556 -0.96 7.46 44.66
C ASN A 556 0.36 6.70 44.95
N PRO A 557 0.91 6.78 46.17
CA PRO A 557 2.17 6.13 46.50
C PRO A 557 1.91 4.64 46.73
N VAL A 558 2.27 3.81 45.76
CA VAL A 558 2.25 2.36 45.98
C VAL A 558 3.48 2.00 46.80
N LYS A 559 3.24 1.61 48.05
CA LYS A 559 4.24 1.07 48.98
C LYS A 559 5.01 -0.08 48.32
N PHE A 560 6.30 0.14 48.11
CA PHE A 560 7.25 -0.95 47.92
C PHE A 560 7.35 -1.72 49.24
N VAL A 561 6.88 -2.96 49.26
CA VAL A 561 7.25 -3.91 50.31
C VAL A 561 8.56 -4.54 49.91
N SER A 562 9.61 -4.10 50.59
CA SER A 562 10.93 -4.70 50.60
C SER A 562 10.87 -6.13 51.16
N LYS A 563 11.40 -7.11 50.42
CA LYS A 563 12.10 -8.24 51.05
C LYS A 563 13.57 -8.10 50.68
N CYS A 564 14.34 -7.69 51.68
CA CYS A 564 15.78 -7.66 51.65
C CYS A 564 16.31 -9.06 52.02
N SER A 565 17.28 -9.55 51.27
CA SER A 565 18.37 -10.37 51.83
C SER A 565 19.63 -10.19 50.98
N SER A 566 20.43 -9.21 51.41
CA SER A 566 21.89 -9.15 51.45
C SER A 566 22.73 -9.81 50.33
N SER A 567 23.30 -8.93 49.50
CA SER A 567 24.71 -8.84 49.06
C SER A 567 25.70 -9.96 49.40
N HIS A 568 26.53 -10.35 48.43
CA HIS A 568 27.99 -10.18 48.28
C HIS A 568 28.32 -10.77 46.88
N GLY A 569 28.83 -10.09 45.85
CA GLY A 569 29.96 -9.17 45.76
C GLY A 569 31.15 -9.92 45.13
N ASN A 570 31.34 -9.85 43.80
CA ASN A 570 32.63 -9.57 43.12
C ASN A 570 32.68 -9.87 41.60
N ALA A 571 33.15 -8.84 40.89
CA ALA A 571 34.05 -8.74 39.72
C ALA A 571 34.13 -9.82 38.62
N ILE A 572 34.19 -9.30 37.38
CA ILE A 572 34.59 -9.96 36.13
C ILE A 572 36.12 -9.96 36.00
N GLN A 573 36.70 -11.11 35.64
CA GLN A 573 37.87 -11.36 34.76
C GLN A 573 38.16 -12.89 34.87
N GLU A 574 38.64 -13.66 33.90
CA GLU A 574 39.32 -13.44 32.64
C GLU A 574 39.27 -14.75 31.81
N ARG A 575 39.67 -14.61 30.55
CA ARG A 575 39.93 -15.58 29.46
C ARG A 575 40.32 -17.05 29.75
N GLU A 576 40.03 -17.84 28.70
CA GLU A 576 40.88 -18.88 28.06
C GLU A 576 40.98 -20.30 28.67
N THR A 577 40.51 -21.29 27.89
CA THR A 577 41.30 -22.30 27.12
C THR A 577 40.71 -23.71 27.10
N ASN A 578 40.70 -24.26 25.87
CA ASN A 578 41.08 -25.61 25.44
C ASN A 578 40.48 -26.88 26.11
N VAL A 579 39.60 -27.50 25.33
CA VAL A 579 39.69 -28.87 24.77
C VAL A 579 40.77 -29.82 25.34
N SER A 580 40.31 -30.98 25.82
CA SER A 580 40.92 -32.33 25.63
C SER A 580 40.01 -33.38 26.31
N THR A 581 39.22 -34.18 25.57
CA THR A 581 39.50 -35.56 25.08
C THR A 581 39.47 -36.66 26.14
N ASP A 582 38.48 -37.56 26.07
CA ASP A 582 38.62 -39.00 25.74
C ASP A 582 37.30 -39.72 26.08
N CYS A 583 36.55 -40.30 25.14
CA CYS A 583 36.76 -41.51 24.31
C CYS A 583 36.52 -42.86 25.03
N GLY A 584 35.64 -43.65 24.40
CA GLY A 584 35.40 -45.09 24.61
C GLY A 584 34.00 -45.39 25.16
N THR A 585 33.14 -46.23 24.57
CA THR A 585 33.34 -47.26 23.53
C THR A 585 31.97 -47.83 23.10
N ARG A 586 31.92 -48.38 21.88
CA ARG A 586 31.10 -49.51 21.37
C ARG A 586 29.75 -49.25 20.66
N ASN A 587 29.89 -49.31 19.32
CA ASN A 587 29.21 -50.16 18.33
C ASN A 587 27.68 -50.34 18.32
N TYR A 588 27.16 -50.00 17.13
CA TYR A 588 25.88 -50.37 16.52
C TYR A 588 25.75 -51.87 16.25
N ASP A 589 24.51 -52.39 16.26
CA ASP A 589 23.90 -52.99 15.06
C ASP A 589 22.39 -53.31 15.23
N ASN A 590 21.67 -52.97 14.14
CA ASN A 590 20.52 -53.63 13.49
C ASN A 590 19.09 -53.76 14.11
N GLU A 591 18.17 -53.13 13.34
CA GLU A 591 16.97 -53.68 12.68
C GLU A 591 15.71 -54.18 13.46
N ILE A 592 14.59 -53.52 13.10
CA ILE A 592 13.30 -54.09 12.60
C ILE A 592 12.31 -54.74 13.60
N VAL A 593 11.16 -54.05 13.73
CA VAL A 593 9.75 -54.51 13.70
C VAL A 593 9.28 -55.55 14.74
N ASP A 594 8.27 -55.21 15.57
CA ASP A 594 6.84 -55.59 15.38
C ASP A 594 6.01 -55.50 16.69
N LYS A 595 4.68 -55.38 16.51
CA LYS A 595 3.61 -56.01 17.34
C LYS A 595 3.00 -55.31 18.60
N PRO A 596 1.76 -55.71 19.02
CA PRO A 596 0.59 -54.81 18.95
C PRO A 596 -0.41 -54.87 20.16
N SER A 597 -1.54 -54.17 20.01
CA SER A 597 -2.93 -54.53 20.37
C SER A 597 -3.45 -54.72 21.82
N SER A 598 -4.54 -53.96 22.06
CA SER A 598 -5.86 -54.31 22.67
C SER A 598 -6.14 -54.27 24.18
N SER A 599 -7.44 -53.99 24.43
CA SER A 599 -8.31 -54.17 25.63
C SER A 599 -8.40 -53.00 26.63
N GLU A 600 -9.51 -52.70 27.32
CA GLU A 600 -10.98 -52.82 27.15
C GLU A 600 -11.63 -52.18 28.42
N HIS A 601 -12.86 -51.63 28.31
CA HIS A 601 -13.89 -51.39 29.37
C HIS A 601 -13.60 -50.43 30.56
N SER A 602 -14.56 -49.82 31.28
CA SER A 602 -15.93 -49.24 31.10
C SER A 602 -16.36 -48.56 32.43
N ASP A 603 -17.41 -47.73 32.39
CA ASP A 603 -18.30 -47.25 33.50
C ASP A 603 -17.80 -46.18 34.50
N SER A 604 -18.57 -45.22 35.02
CA SER A 604 -20.01 -44.84 34.95
C SER A 604 -20.20 -43.44 35.59
N GLY A 605 -21.34 -42.76 35.35
CA GLY A 605 -21.81 -41.66 36.21
C GLY A 605 -22.64 -40.54 35.55
N LEU A 606 -23.94 -40.57 35.78
CA LEU A 606 -25.02 -39.74 35.19
C LEU A 606 -25.11 -38.30 35.73
N SER A 607 -25.48 -37.33 34.87
CA SER A 607 -26.69 -36.49 35.08
C SER A 607 -27.04 -35.69 33.81
N TYR A 608 -28.19 -36.02 33.21
CA TYR A 608 -28.88 -35.23 32.20
C TYR A 608 -29.77 -34.18 32.91
N GLN A 609 -29.72 -32.93 32.46
CA GLN A 609 -30.86 -32.01 32.55
C GLN A 609 -31.14 -31.41 31.17
N SER A 610 -32.38 -31.58 30.75
CA SER A 610 -32.96 -31.21 29.47
C SER A 610 -33.18 -29.70 29.34
N ILE A 611 -32.76 -29.11 28.23
CA ILE A 611 -33.23 -27.79 27.81
C ILE A 611 -34.32 -27.99 26.76
N GLN A 612 -35.49 -27.45 27.07
CA GLN A 612 -36.73 -27.54 26.32
C GLN A 612 -36.58 -26.97 24.89
N HIS A 613 -36.98 -27.78 23.91
CA HIS A 613 -37.39 -27.31 22.59
C HIS A 613 -38.68 -26.51 22.72
N ASN A 614 -38.60 -25.18 22.60
CA ASN A 614 -39.76 -24.38 22.22
C ASN A 614 -39.79 -24.21 20.70
N LYS A 615 -40.82 -24.81 20.12
CA LYS A 615 -41.18 -24.79 18.70
C LYS A 615 -41.68 -23.41 18.27
N LYS A 616 -41.28 -23.04 17.05
CA LYS A 616 -42.01 -22.24 16.06
C LYS A 616 -42.26 -20.77 16.41
N THR A 617 -41.39 -19.94 15.86
CA THR A 617 -41.84 -18.76 15.11
C THR A 617 -41.27 -18.93 13.70
N GLU A 618 -42.15 -19.00 12.70
CA GLU A 618 -41.77 -19.11 11.29
C GLU A 618 -40.74 -18.05 10.92
N PRO A 619 -39.66 -18.39 10.19
CA PRO A 619 -38.88 -17.36 9.54
C PRO A 619 -39.78 -16.77 8.47
N ARG A 620 -40.16 -15.50 8.63
CA ARG A 620 -40.63 -14.70 7.50
C ARG A 620 -39.55 -14.81 6.43
N LEU A 621 -39.86 -15.58 5.39
CA LEU A 621 -39.28 -15.47 4.07
C LEU A 621 -39.32 -14.00 3.67
N THR A 622 -38.25 -13.29 3.97
CA THR A 622 -38.00 -11.91 3.55
C THR A 622 -36.98 -12.06 2.42
N GLN A 623 -37.45 -12.35 1.21
CA GLN A 623 -37.60 -11.33 0.19
C GLN A 623 -36.24 -10.81 -0.28
N GLY A 624 -35.62 -11.54 -1.21
CA GLY A 624 -34.53 -11.07 -2.07
C GLY A 624 -33.18 -10.86 -1.37
N LEU A 625 -32.11 -11.35 -1.97
CA LEU A 625 -30.77 -10.79 -1.75
C LEU A 625 -30.87 -9.30 -2.09
N SER A 626 -31.06 -8.44 -1.08
CA SER A 626 -30.93 -6.99 -1.24
C SER A 626 -29.55 -6.75 -1.83
N GLY A 627 -29.48 -6.26 -3.07
CA GLY A 627 -28.24 -6.29 -3.84
C GLY A 627 -27.10 -5.47 -3.21
N ALA A 628 -27.44 -4.49 -2.37
CA ALA A 628 -26.48 -3.55 -1.79
C ALA A 628 -25.51 -4.20 -0.78
N LEU A 629 -24.32 -3.64 -0.67
CA LEU A 629 -23.30 -4.00 0.32
C LEU A 629 -23.83 -3.81 1.75
N ARG A 630 -23.68 -4.84 2.60
CA ARG A 630 -24.19 -4.84 3.98
C ARG A 630 -23.08 -4.65 5.01
N GLU A 631 -23.39 -4.07 6.16
CA GLU A 631 -22.43 -3.84 7.25
C GLU A 631 -21.90 -5.17 7.82
N GLU A 632 -22.72 -6.21 7.87
CA GLU A 632 -22.33 -7.56 8.29
C GLU A 632 -21.21 -8.12 7.41
N GLU A 633 -21.27 -7.90 6.09
CA GLU A 633 -20.26 -8.36 5.13
C GLU A 633 -18.91 -7.66 5.32
N LEU A 634 -18.95 -6.38 5.69
CA LEU A 634 -17.76 -5.60 6.01
C LEU A 634 -17.12 -6.08 7.32
N PHE A 635 -17.94 -6.37 8.34
CA PHE A 635 -17.45 -6.90 9.61
C PHE A 635 -16.77 -8.25 9.43
N ASP A 636 -17.37 -9.16 8.66
CA ASP A 636 -16.76 -10.46 8.35
C ASP A 636 -15.43 -10.32 7.63
N THR A 637 -15.38 -9.45 6.62
CA THR A 637 -14.15 -9.16 5.89
C THR A 637 -13.07 -8.65 6.85
N MET A 638 -13.42 -7.75 7.76
CA MET A 638 -12.49 -7.19 8.75
C MET A 638 -11.96 -8.28 9.70
N VAL A 639 -12.81 -9.16 10.21
CA VAL A 639 -12.42 -10.28 11.08
C VAL A 639 -11.51 -11.26 10.32
N LEU A 640 -11.84 -11.57 9.06
CA LEU A 640 -11.02 -12.46 8.25
C LEU A 640 -9.64 -11.84 7.94
N LEU A 641 -9.59 -10.55 7.61
CA LEU A 641 -8.33 -9.83 7.43
C LEU A 641 -7.49 -9.83 8.70
N TYR A 642 -8.10 -9.77 9.88
CA TYR A 642 -7.39 -9.93 11.16
C TYR A 642 -6.75 -11.32 11.33
N HIS A 643 -7.44 -12.36 10.88
CA HIS A 643 -6.88 -13.72 10.92
C HIS A 643 -5.83 -13.97 9.84
N LEU A 644 -6.06 -13.46 8.61
CA LEU A 644 -5.13 -13.50 7.48
C LEU A 644 -3.92 -12.61 7.68
N GLY A 645 -4.02 -11.58 8.53
CA GLY A 645 -3.02 -10.57 8.83
C GLY A 645 -1.62 -11.17 8.89
N LEU A 646 -0.88 -10.95 7.82
CA LEU A 646 0.30 -11.71 7.42
C LEU A 646 1.55 -11.46 8.28
N ALA A 647 1.49 -10.48 9.17
CA ALA A 647 2.58 -10.14 10.07
C ALA A 647 2.17 -10.36 11.53
N PRO A 648 3.07 -10.88 12.39
CA PRO A 648 2.89 -10.87 13.84
C PRO A 648 2.53 -9.47 14.38
N ASN A 649 3.04 -8.43 13.72
CA ASN A 649 2.82 -7.02 14.03
C ASN A 649 1.44 -6.50 13.63
N PHE A 650 0.68 -7.22 12.80
CA PHE A 650 -0.70 -6.85 12.44
C PHE A 650 -1.66 -7.14 13.60
N LYS A 651 -1.38 -8.18 14.39
CA LYS A 651 -2.22 -8.63 15.52
C LYS A 651 -1.87 -7.94 16.85
N GLN A 652 -0.66 -7.38 16.97
CA GLN A 652 -0.25 -6.55 18.10
C GLN A 652 -0.83 -5.15 17.95
#